data_AF-A0A6M5UML6-F1
#
_entry.id   AF-A0A6M5UML6-F1
#
_cell.length_a   1.000
_cell.length_b   1.000
_cell.length_c   1.000
_cell.angle_alpha   90.00
_cell.angle_beta   90.00
_cell.angle_gamma   90.00
#
_symmetry.space_group_name_H-M   'P 1'
#
loop_
_entity.id
_entity.type
_entity.pdbx_description
1 polymer ?
#
loop_
_entity_poly.entity_id
_entity_poly.type
_entity_poly.pdbx_seq_one_letter_code
_entity_poly.pdbx_strand_id
1 'polypeptide(L)'
;MGHLLVVGGRADGPGSRSSDERRYRGVPWRRSRRPRAARSTPLRSTGPGRGGRRGSLGHSTRILEPRWSVDSHRRSRSRAATQTEDHVTRTADEPELLAPGEAVDLDNCAREPIHVPGMIQPRGVLLVVRESDGALLQASANAAVHLGVPAEELVGRPLGDALGEGPAHQVLAHAANVGDLATRNPVSLTLDRWDGSPLAVDAVLHRPPLPPDGPETEPVLVVELETAAGARPLTFPNTYLAVRHALRDLERAATLGELYDDAVRHVRDLTGFDRVMIYRFDAAYNGEVVAEARREDLNAFLGLHYPASDIPPQARALYEKNWIRLIADVDYAPQPIVPTLLPTTGAPLDLTYSTLRSVSPIHLEYLRNMGVRASMSISLLREGKLWGLIACHHYAGPHEPPYEVRTAAEFLGSALSVRLVAQAEDEREAEVRRAEGVLAHLAADSRDESVPIGTALTRSGWLRRLVRADGAVVVAEGDLIKVGSAPDEAACRALVAWVLGHDEDLVVTEALGRDAPEVAALVPDVAGVMGIVLPEGQVVVWLRDEVLRHVDWGGDPYNKAIALREGDTVRLSPRKSFERWREVVRGHSAPWTSDQTDVATSLRGHLVEALYVRGRKAVRATEELQRSLLPALLPDVPGWTLQSRYESAGTGLVGGDWYDALMLPSGRLALVVGDVTGHGLQAAATMGQLGTTLRAALVSTGSAVEAVERLGEVARWTLPGEVATLAVALLDPVSGVVEHVSVGHPPLLVVGPDGSTCWTESASVPPLGLVDRVPPAHHVQVPRGGALVLYSDGLIERRRESIRDGLDRLAAVFAAGPDVDVDSIVTAARDPRSADDATLLLARRDA
;
A
#
# COMPACT_ATOMS: atom_id res chain seq x y z
N MET A 1 47.28 49.54 -10.46
CA MET A 1 48.31 48.91 -11.31
C MET A 1 47.66 47.65 -11.88
N GLY A 2 46.99 47.65 -13.04
CA GLY A 2 47.52 47.75 -14.41
C GLY A 2 47.93 46.34 -14.86
N HIS A 3 47.49 45.67 -15.93
CA HIS A 3 46.77 45.96 -17.19
C HIS A 3 45.99 44.68 -17.60
N LEU A 4 44.75 44.71 -18.11
CA LEU A 4 44.23 45.10 -19.44
C LEU A 4 44.43 44.06 -20.56
N LEU A 5 43.33 43.48 -21.05
CA LEU A 5 43.10 43.17 -22.47
C LEU A 5 41.59 43.13 -22.77
N VAL A 6 41.19 43.99 -23.70
CA VAL A 6 39.84 44.22 -24.23
C VAL A 6 39.93 44.12 -25.75
N VAL A 7 38.95 43.46 -26.38
CA VAL A 7 38.43 43.67 -27.75
C VAL A 7 36.96 43.18 -27.71
N GLY A 8 35.90 43.83 -28.17
CA GLY A 8 35.68 45.10 -28.88
C GLY A 8 34.60 44.95 -29.98
N GLY A 9 33.51 45.74 -29.93
CA GLY A 9 32.62 46.10 -31.07
C GLY A 9 31.11 45.85 -30.84
N ARG A 10 30.23 46.86 -30.61
CA ARG A 10 29.63 47.92 -31.48
C ARG A 10 28.18 47.52 -31.89
N ALA A 11 27.16 48.36 -32.09
CA ALA A 11 26.73 49.72 -31.67
C ALA A 11 25.30 49.96 -32.25
N ASP A 12 24.46 50.69 -31.50
CA ASP A 12 23.43 51.70 -31.87
C ASP A 12 22.18 51.43 -32.76
N GLY A 13 21.00 51.41 -32.10
CA GLY A 13 19.83 52.37 -32.19
C GLY A 13 19.04 52.58 -33.51
N PRO A 14 17.98 53.45 -33.55
CA PRO A 14 17.19 54.08 -32.47
C PRO A 14 15.65 54.14 -32.73
N GLY A 15 14.85 54.70 -31.80
CA GLY A 15 13.47 55.13 -32.06
C GLY A 15 12.67 55.60 -30.85
N SER A 16 12.73 56.91 -30.54
CA SER A 16 12.00 57.61 -29.47
C SER A 16 11.03 58.67 -30.03
N ARG A 17 9.89 58.93 -29.35
CA ARG A 17 9.16 60.23 -29.17
C ARG A 17 7.85 59.94 -28.39
N SER A 18 7.69 60.35 -27.11
CA SER A 18 7.23 61.65 -26.55
C SER A 18 5.90 62.14 -27.15
N SER A 19 4.79 62.32 -26.41
CA SER A 19 4.43 63.40 -25.44
C SER A 19 3.01 63.06 -24.88
N ASP A 20 2.44 63.49 -23.75
CA ASP A 20 2.47 64.80 -23.07
C ASP A 20 1.85 64.72 -21.64
N GLU A 21 2.38 65.58 -20.74
CA GLU A 21 1.75 66.44 -19.70
C GLU A 21 0.49 66.00 -18.88
N ARG A 22 0.26 66.31 -17.59
CA ARG A 22 0.92 67.12 -16.54
C ARG A 22 0.17 66.89 -15.19
N ARG A 23 0.94 67.01 -14.10
CA ARG A 23 0.65 67.66 -12.79
C ARG A 23 -0.11 66.98 -11.62
N TYR A 24 0.46 67.33 -10.45
CA TYR A 24 0.00 67.35 -9.04
C TYR A 24 0.16 66.10 -8.14
N ARG A 25 1.21 66.16 -7.31
CA ARG A 25 1.35 65.43 -6.04
C ARG A 25 0.55 66.15 -4.93
N GLY A 26 -0.17 65.37 -4.13
CA GLY A 26 -0.76 65.73 -2.83
C GLY A 26 -1.11 64.43 -2.07
N VAL A 27 -0.74 64.36 -0.79
CA VAL A 27 -0.66 63.16 0.08
C VAL A 27 -2.06 62.85 0.75
N PRO A 28 -2.18 61.95 1.75
CA PRO A 28 -2.68 60.56 1.73
C PRO A 28 -4.11 60.36 2.29
N TRP A 29 -4.75 59.20 2.08
CA TRP A 29 -6.00 58.84 2.79
C TRP A 29 -6.08 57.40 3.32
N ARG A 30 -6.70 57.32 4.51
CA ARG A 30 -6.99 56.18 5.41
C ARG A 30 -8.20 55.34 4.96
N ARG A 31 -8.22 54.09 5.47
CA ARG A 31 -9.36 53.24 5.90
C ARG A 31 -10.69 53.33 5.12
N SER A 32 -11.14 52.21 4.54
CA SER A 32 -12.54 51.95 4.19
C SER A 32 -13.12 50.74 4.93
N ARG A 33 -14.20 51.01 5.68
CA ARG A 33 -15.14 50.06 6.30
C ARG A 33 -16.11 49.50 5.23
N ARG A 34 -16.62 48.27 5.45
CA ARG A 34 -17.84 47.74 4.78
C ARG A 34 -19.08 47.93 5.69
N PRO A 35 -20.32 48.02 5.15
CA PRO A 35 -21.51 48.46 5.88
C PRO A 35 -22.44 47.32 6.36
N ARG A 36 -23.29 47.67 7.34
CA ARG A 36 -24.44 46.90 7.90
C ARG A 36 -25.76 47.41 7.32
N ALA A 37 -26.77 46.54 7.17
CA ALA A 37 -28.07 46.59 7.89
C ALA A 37 -29.16 45.71 7.22
N ALA A 38 -29.90 44.93 8.02
CA ALA A 38 -31.37 44.94 8.10
C ALA A 38 -31.88 44.02 9.23
N ARG A 39 -32.92 44.49 9.95
CA ARG A 39 -33.61 43.86 11.09
C ARG A 39 -35.04 43.48 10.67
N SER A 40 -35.62 42.43 11.25
CA SER A 40 -37.06 42.36 11.55
C SER A 40 -37.38 41.37 12.69
N THR A 41 -38.34 41.78 13.51
CA THR A 41 -38.75 41.32 14.85
C THR A 41 -39.87 40.25 14.80
N PRO A 42 -40.13 39.44 15.85
CA PRO A 42 -41.10 38.34 15.82
C PRO A 42 -42.51 38.72 16.31
N LEU A 43 -43.52 37.98 15.83
CA LEU A 43 -44.94 38.09 16.21
C LEU A 43 -45.36 36.99 17.19
N ARG A 44 -46.22 37.38 18.15
CA ARG A 44 -46.92 36.56 19.16
C ARG A 44 -48.23 35.99 18.60
N SER A 45 -48.64 34.80 19.06
CA SER A 45 -50.05 34.42 19.35
C SER A 45 -50.09 33.09 20.13
N THR A 46 -50.37 33.12 21.45
CA THR A 46 -51.60 32.64 22.13
C THR A 46 -51.77 31.12 22.26
N GLY A 47 -51.83 30.63 23.51
CA GLY A 47 -52.17 29.24 23.90
C GLY A 47 -53.66 28.89 23.75
N PRO A 48 -54.12 27.74 24.29
CA PRO A 48 -54.22 27.55 25.75
C PRO A 48 -53.75 26.17 26.27
N GLY A 49 -53.42 26.12 27.56
CA GLY A 49 -52.95 24.93 28.25
C GLY A 49 -54.04 24.10 28.92
N ARG A 50 -53.67 22.87 29.31
CA ARG A 50 -54.25 22.11 30.44
C ARG A 50 -53.21 21.12 31.00
N GLY A 51 -52.82 21.36 32.26
CA GLY A 51 -52.59 20.42 33.37
C GLY A 51 -51.71 19.17 33.22
N GLY A 52 -50.73 19.01 34.12
CA GLY A 52 -50.20 17.69 34.49
C GLY A 52 -48.85 17.71 35.20
N ARG A 53 -48.85 17.41 36.50
CA ARG A 53 -47.67 17.27 37.39
C ARG A 53 -46.78 16.07 37.01
N ARG A 54 -45.45 16.19 37.22
CA ARG A 54 -44.55 15.34 38.04
C ARG A 54 -43.14 15.14 37.44
N GLY A 55 -42.13 15.20 38.31
CA GLY A 55 -40.98 14.28 38.30
C GLY A 55 -39.72 14.70 37.54
N SER A 56 -38.69 15.11 38.27
CA SER A 56 -37.32 15.22 37.79
C SER A 56 -36.66 13.85 37.65
N LEU A 57 -36.05 13.56 36.50
CA LEU A 57 -35.06 12.49 36.32
C LEU A 57 -33.91 13.04 35.48
N GLY A 58 -32.72 13.12 36.09
CA GLY A 58 -31.45 13.13 35.38
C GLY A 58 -30.85 11.73 35.49
N HIS A 59 -30.46 11.13 34.37
CA HIS A 59 -29.65 9.91 34.33
C HIS A 59 -28.55 10.04 33.27
N SER A 60 -27.34 9.76 33.73
CA SER A 60 -26.09 9.65 33.00
C SER A 60 -26.01 8.28 32.30
N THR A 61 -25.60 8.24 31.04
CA THR A 61 -25.41 6.99 30.29
C THR A 61 -23.91 6.67 30.20
N ARG A 62 -23.51 5.54 30.81
CA ARG A 62 -22.22 4.86 30.60
C ARG A 62 -22.38 3.81 29.50
N ILE A 63 -21.37 3.68 28.65
CA ILE A 63 -21.24 2.67 27.60
C ILE A 63 -20.50 1.44 28.16
N LEU A 64 -20.93 0.27 27.68
CA LEU A 64 -20.65 -1.10 28.13
C LEU A 64 -19.43 -1.72 27.43
N GLU A 65 -18.68 -2.55 28.15
CA GLU A 65 -17.81 -3.60 27.60
C GLU A 65 -18.37 -5.00 27.95
N PRO A 66 -18.29 -6.02 27.06
CA PRO A 66 -18.83 -7.35 27.32
C PRO A 66 -17.79 -8.33 27.90
N ARG A 67 -18.18 -9.02 28.97
CA ARG A 67 -17.50 -10.19 29.56
C ARG A 67 -17.95 -11.47 28.86
N TRP A 68 -17.00 -12.35 28.51
CA TRP A 68 -17.27 -13.75 28.16
C TRP A 68 -16.98 -14.67 29.34
N SER A 69 -17.93 -15.56 29.62
CA SER A 69 -17.94 -16.59 30.67
C SER A 69 -17.51 -17.93 30.07
N VAL A 70 -16.61 -18.66 30.73
CA VAL A 70 -16.23 -20.03 30.35
C VAL A 70 -16.88 -21.01 31.33
N ASP A 71 -17.61 -21.95 30.74
CA ASP A 71 -18.42 -22.94 31.43
C ASP A 71 -17.58 -24.11 31.97
N SER A 72 -18.05 -24.67 33.08
CA SER A 72 -17.36 -25.68 33.88
C SER A 72 -17.79 -27.10 33.51
N HIS A 73 -16.84 -28.03 33.33
CA HIS A 73 -17.08 -29.47 33.39
C HIS A 73 -16.07 -30.16 34.31
N ARG A 74 -16.62 -30.93 35.25
CA ARG A 74 -15.96 -31.52 36.41
C ARG A 74 -15.99 -33.05 36.31
N ARG A 75 -14.85 -33.72 36.48
CA ARG A 75 -14.59 -35.12 36.93
C ARG A 75 -13.09 -35.36 36.72
N SER A 76 -12.27 -36.01 37.55
CA SER A 76 -12.42 -36.77 38.80
C SER A 76 -11.03 -36.87 39.46
N ARG A 77 -11.01 -36.98 40.79
CA ARG A 77 -9.82 -37.07 41.64
C ARG A 77 -8.98 -38.34 41.39
N SER A 78 -7.65 -38.21 41.44
CA SER A 78 -6.75 -39.25 41.95
C SER A 78 -5.49 -38.59 42.55
N ARG A 79 -5.05 -39.10 43.69
CA ARG A 79 -3.97 -38.60 44.57
C ARG A 79 -2.59 -39.02 44.05
N ALA A 80 -1.62 -38.12 44.05
CA ALA A 80 -0.23 -38.42 44.44
C ALA A 80 0.47 -37.12 44.83
N ALA A 81 1.32 -37.20 45.84
CA ALA A 81 1.90 -36.07 46.56
C ALA A 81 3.36 -35.83 46.13
N THR A 82 3.78 -34.57 46.34
CA THR A 82 5.15 -34.13 46.67
C THR A 82 6.22 -34.14 45.57
N GLN A 83 6.51 -32.93 45.04
CA GLN A 83 7.83 -32.28 44.92
C GLN A 83 7.76 -31.28 43.76
N THR A 84 7.61 -30.00 44.07
CA THR A 84 7.75 -28.90 43.11
C THR A 84 9.17 -28.38 43.25
N GLU A 85 10.05 -28.82 42.35
CA GLU A 85 11.23 -28.04 41.98
C GLU A 85 10.74 -26.96 41.01
N ASP A 86 10.84 -25.70 41.42
CA ASP A 86 10.57 -24.55 40.56
C ASP A 86 11.73 -24.41 39.55
N HIS A 87 11.60 -25.10 38.41
CA HIS A 87 12.33 -24.73 37.20
C HIS A 87 11.69 -23.47 36.63
N VAL A 88 12.30 -22.32 36.94
CA VAL A 88 12.13 -21.10 36.15
C VAL A 88 12.60 -21.40 34.72
N THR A 89 11.67 -21.39 33.78
CA THR A 89 11.93 -21.57 32.35
C THR A 89 12.77 -20.40 31.85
N ARG A 90 14.08 -20.58 31.79
CA ARG A 90 15.02 -19.73 31.05
C ARG A 90 14.67 -19.87 29.56
N THR A 91 14.36 -18.76 28.89
CA THR A 91 14.19 -18.74 27.43
C THR A 91 15.49 -19.20 26.76
N ALA A 92 15.39 -20.18 25.87
CA ALA A 92 16.50 -20.98 25.36
C ALA A 92 17.37 -20.30 24.28
N ASP A 93 17.44 -18.96 24.22
CA ASP A 93 18.17 -18.26 23.14
C ASP A 93 18.99 -17.03 23.57
N GLU A 94 19.18 -16.80 24.88
CA GLU A 94 20.17 -15.81 25.33
C GLU A 94 21.52 -16.50 25.58
N PRO A 95 22.57 -16.15 24.80
CA PRO A 95 23.89 -16.71 25.01
C PRO A 95 24.45 -16.25 26.37
N GLU A 96 25.08 -17.17 27.08
CA GLU A 96 25.72 -16.91 28.37
C GLU A 96 26.83 -15.86 28.21
N LEU A 97 26.77 -14.77 28.98
CA LEU A 97 27.75 -13.68 28.95
C LEU A 97 29.11 -14.16 29.45
N LEU A 98 30.20 -13.59 28.92
CA LEU A 98 31.57 -13.89 29.35
C LEU A 98 31.81 -13.44 30.79
N ALA A 99 32.72 -14.11 31.50
CA ALA A 99 33.13 -13.66 32.83
C ALA A 99 33.96 -12.36 32.73
N PRO A 100 33.86 -11.43 33.72
CA PRO A 100 34.70 -10.23 33.75
C PRO A 100 36.20 -10.58 33.68
N GLY A 101 36.90 -10.04 32.68
CA GLY A 101 38.34 -10.26 32.47
C GLY A 101 38.70 -11.42 31.53
N GLU A 102 37.72 -12.17 31.01
CA GLU A 102 37.93 -13.17 29.96
C GLU A 102 38.34 -12.49 28.63
N ALA A 103 39.26 -13.12 27.88
CA ALA A 103 39.74 -12.57 26.60
C ALA A 103 38.64 -12.58 25.53
N VAL A 104 38.42 -11.42 24.91
CA VAL A 104 37.37 -11.22 23.90
C VAL A 104 37.98 -11.29 22.49
N ASP A 105 37.32 -12.04 21.60
CA ASP A 105 37.58 -12.15 20.17
C ASP A 105 36.29 -11.94 19.35
N LEU A 106 36.36 -12.00 18.02
CA LEU A 106 35.18 -11.78 17.18
C LEU A 106 34.12 -12.89 17.26
N ASP A 107 34.47 -14.09 17.73
CA ASP A 107 33.51 -15.20 17.85
C ASP A 107 32.68 -15.07 19.13
N ASN A 108 33.25 -14.47 20.18
CA ASN A 108 32.58 -14.30 21.46
C ASN A 108 32.18 -12.84 21.77
N CYS A 109 32.50 -11.86 20.90
CA CYS A 109 32.25 -10.44 21.15
C CYS A 109 30.78 -10.10 21.43
N ALA A 110 29.83 -10.82 20.82
CA ALA A 110 28.40 -10.64 21.06
C ALA A 110 27.98 -10.97 22.51
N ARG A 111 28.81 -11.74 23.23
CA ARG A 111 28.63 -12.15 24.63
C ARG A 111 29.49 -11.34 25.61
N GLU A 112 30.29 -10.38 25.12
CA GLU A 112 31.10 -9.50 25.97
C GLU A 112 30.18 -8.62 26.83
N PRO A 113 30.28 -8.65 28.16
CA PRO A 113 29.46 -7.83 29.04
C PRO A 113 30.03 -6.40 29.09
N ILE A 114 29.88 -5.66 27.98
CA ILE A 114 30.45 -4.32 27.78
C ILE A 114 29.96 -3.26 28.77
N HIS A 115 28.90 -3.54 29.54
CA HIS A 115 28.35 -2.68 30.57
C HIS A 115 29.05 -2.85 31.93
N VAL A 116 29.81 -3.93 32.15
CA VAL A 116 30.56 -4.20 33.40
C VAL A 116 32.05 -4.49 33.15
N PRO A 117 32.79 -3.63 32.42
CA PRO A 117 34.19 -3.88 32.09
C PRO A 117 35.14 -3.81 33.31
N GLY A 118 34.69 -3.28 34.46
CA GLY A 118 35.53 -3.06 35.64
C GLY A 118 36.64 -2.02 35.46
N MET A 119 36.60 -1.27 34.35
CA MET A 119 37.64 -0.33 33.95
C MET A 119 37.03 0.94 33.34
N ILE A 120 37.75 2.05 33.46
CA ILE A 120 37.41 3.36 32.89
C ILE A 120 38.49 3.87 31.93
N GLN A 121 38.15 4.91 31.16
CA GLN A 121 39.06 5.73 30.38
C GLN A 121 39.81 6.69 31.32
N PRO A 122 41.11 6.95 31.11
CA PRO A 122 41.95 7.71 32.04
C PRO A 122 41.70 9.23 32.05
N ARG A 123 40.78 9.74 31.21
CA ARG A 123 40.45 11.17 31.07
C ARG A 123 39.78 11.80 32.30
N GLY A 124 39.28 10.96 33.22
CA GLY A 124 38.69 11.36 34.48
C GLY A 124 38.87 10.31 35.57
N VAL A 125 38.31 10.55 36.75
CA VAL A 125 38.31 9.63 37.89
C VAL A 125 36.89 9.15 38.17
N LEU A 126 36.73 7.88 38.51
CA LEU A 126 35.46 7.34 38.98
C LEU A 126 35.58 6.96 40.45
N LEU A 127 34.67 7.46 41.27
CA LEU A 127 34.51 7.11 42.68
C LEU A 127 33.11 6.51 42.89
N VAL A 128 33.01 5.49 43.73
CA VAL A 128 31.74 4.90 44.14
C VAL A 128 31.56 5.15 45.63
N VAL A 129 30.45 5.77 45.99
CA VAL A 129 30.17 6.23 47.35
C VAL A 129 28.93 5.55 47.87
N ARG A 130 28.97 5.09 49.12
CA ARG A 130 27.79 4.62 49.83
C ARG A 130 26.94 5.83 50.24
N GLU A 131 25.67 5.87 49.83
CA GLU A 131 24.84 7.06 50.07
C GLU A 131 24.48 7.29 51.54
N SER A 132 24.50 6.25 52.38
CA SER A 132 24.08 6.35 53.78
C SER A 132 25.05 7.12 54.68
N ASP A 133 26.36 6.99 54.43
CA ASP A 133 27.41 7.54 55.28
C ASP A 133 28.51 8.30 54.50
N GLY A 134 28.44 8.30 53.16
CA GLY A 134 29.42 8.97 52.32
C GLY A 134 30.77 8.25 52.21
N ALA A 135 30.85 6.97 52.62
CA ALA A 135 32.07 6.18 52.53
C ALA A 135 32.38 5.75 51.09
N LEU A 136 33.65 5.85 50.69
CA LEU A 136 34.16 5.40 49.41
C LEU A 136 34.23 3.87 49.38
N LEU A 137 33.51 3.26 48.45
CA LEU A 137 33.48 1.81 48.25
C LEU A 137 34.47 1.36 47.18
N GLN A 138 34.63 2.16 46.12
CA GLN A 138 35.55 1.89 45.02
C GLN A 138 36.11 3.20 44.48
N ALA A 139 37.32 3.16 43.93
CA ALA A 139 37.94 4.26 43.20
C ALA A 139 38.71 3.72 41.98
N SER A 140 38.76 4.47 40.89
CA SER A 140 39.61 4.10 39.74
C SER A 140 41.09 4.28 40.06
N ALA A 141 41.96 3.39 39.54
CA ALA A 141 43.39 3.37 39.86
C ALA A 141 44.13 4.69 39.53
N ASN A 142 43.62 5.46 38.56
CA ASN A 142 44.15 6.78 38.23
C ASN A 142 43.77 7.90 39.20
N ALA A 143 43.07 7.60 40.30
CA ALA A 143 42.84 8.56 41.40
C ALA A 143 44.16 9.14 41.92
N ALA A 144 45.24 8.37 41.96
CA ALA A 144 46.56 8.88 42.35
C ALA A 144 47.06 10.02 41.45
N VAL A 145 46.78 9.94 40.14
CA VAL A 145 47.24 10.94 39.16
C VAL A 145 46.42 12.22 39.25
N HIS A 146 45.11 12.11 39.46
CA HIS A 146 44.18 13.23 39.39
C HIS A 146 43.87 13.87 40.76
N LEU A 147 43.80 13.05 41.82
CA LEU A 147 43.47 13.46 43.19
C LEU A 147 44.68 13.40 44.14
N GLY A 148 45.79 12.78 43.74
CA GLY A 148 47.01 12.67 44.56
C GLY A 148 46.99 11.58 45.62
N VAL A 149 45.94 10.76 45.69
CA VAL A 149 45.79 9.66 46.66
C VAL A 149 45.55 8.33 45.93
N PRO A 150 46.29 7.24 46.25
CA PRO A 150 46.05 5.92 45.67
C PRO A 150 44.64 5.40 45.93
N ALA A 151 44.07 4.69 44.96
CA ALA A 151 42.70 4.19 45.04
C ALA A 151 42.49 3.24 46.24
N GLU A 152 43.49 2.40 46.54
CA GLU A 152 43.47 1.46 47.67
C GLU A 152 43.41 2.16 49.03
N GLU A 153 43.99 3.36 49.14
CA GLU A 153 43.96 4.15 50.38
C GLU A 153 42.64 4.87 50.58
N LEU A 154 41.90 5.14 49.50
CA LEU A 154 40.61 5.83 49.53
C LEU A 154 39.47 4.90 49.95
N VAL A 155 39.56 3.60 49.67
CA VAL A 155 38.51 2.63 50.00
C VAL A 155 38.28 2.57 51.51
N GLY A 156 37.02 2.73 51.93
CA GLY A 156 36.58 2.79 53.32
C GLY A 156 36.70 4.16 53.98
N ARG A 157 37.26 5.17 53.32
CA ARG A 157 37.36 6.54 53.84
C ARG A 157 36.15 7.40 53.42
N PRO A 158 35.84 8.49 54.12
CA PRO A 158 34.81 9.45 53.68
C PRO A 158 35.18 10.11 52.35
N LEU A 159 34.16 10.50 51.55
CA LEU A 159 34.37 11.23 50.29
C LEU A 159 35.21 12.52 50.46
N GLY A 160 35.14 13.15 51.63
CA GLY A 160 35.96 14.32 52.00
C GLY A 160 37.46 14.09 51.89
N ASP A 161 37.94 12.87 52.12
CA ASP A 161 39.37 12.53 52.01
C ASP A 161 39.85 12.47 50.55
N ALA A 162 38.92 12.29 49.59
CA ALA A 162 39.24 12.30 48.16
C ALA A 162 39.10 13.70 47.53
N LEU A 163 38.09 14.48 47.93
CA LEU A 163 37.72 15.74 47.26
C LEU A 163 37.93 17.01 48.11
N GLY A 164 38.17 16.86 49.41
CA GLY A 164 38.01 17.92 50.41
C GLY A 164 36.57 18.01 50.93
N GLU A 165 36.42 18.45 52.19
CA GLU A 165 35.13 18.53 52.90
C GLU A 165 34.08 19.37 52.17
N GLY A 166 34.49 20.54 51.63
CA GLY A 166 33.59 21.43 50.91
C GLY A 166 33.00 20.80 49.64
N PRO A 167 33.83 20.35 48.69
CA PRO A 167 33.36 19.66 47.49
C PRO A 167 32.59 18.37 47.78
N ALA A 168 33.03 17.56 48.76
CA ALA A 168 32.32 16.34 49.15
C ALA A 168 30.90 16.65 49.68
N HIS A 169 30.76 17.67 50.52
CA HIS A 169 29.45 18.12 50.98
C HIS A 169 28.55 18.57 49.83
N GLN A 170 29.10 19.29 48.84
CA GLN A 170 28.34 19.71 47.65
C GLN A 170 27.82 18.51 46.85
N VAL A 171 28.65 17.49 46.61
CA VAL A 171 28.25 16.27 45.89
C VAL A 171 27.13 15.53 46.63
N LEU A 172 27.32 15.25 47.92
CA LEU A 172 26.35 14.49 48.72
C LEU A 172 25.03 15.27 48.90
N ALA A 173 25.11 16.57 49.16
CA ALA A 173 23.92 17.41 49.24
C ALA A 173 23.19 17.49 47.90
N HIS A 174 23.91 17.52 46.77
CA HIS A 174 23.28 17.47 45.46
C HIS A 174 22.56 16.14 45.23
N ALA A 175 23.21 15.02 45.54
CA ALA A 175 22.66 13.69 45.37
C ALA A 175 21.39 13.44 46.21
N ALA A 176 21.34 13.97 47.44
CA ALA A 176 20.22 13.82 48.35
C ALA A 176 19.00 14.69 47.96
N ASN A 177 19.22 15.85 47.33
CA ASN A 177 18.16 16.82 47.06
C ASN A 177 17.55 16.71 45.65
N VAL A 178 18.05 15.79 44.82
CA VAL A 178 17.68 15.69 43.40
C VAL A 178 17.23 14.27 43.09
N GLY A 179 15.98 14.14 42.63
CA GLY A 179 15.41 12.84 42.28
C GLY A 179 16.09 12.20 41.06
N ASP A 180 16.26 12.97 39.99
CA ASP A 180 16.99 12.56 38.78
C ASP A 180 18.26 13.40 38.61
N LEU A 181 19.40 12.79 38.92
CA LEU A 181 20.72 13.44 38.90
C LEU A 181 21.14 13.88 37.49
N ALA A 182 20.70 13.17 36.45
CA ALA A 182 21.06 13.50 35.07
C ALA A 182 20.60 14.92 34.70
N THR A 183 19.47 15.39 35.24
CA THR A 183 18.88 16.72 34.95
C THR A 183 19.69 17.90 35.49
N ARG A 184 20.63 17.65 36.40
CA ARG A 184 21.43 18.69 37.06
C ARG A 184 22.93 18.45 36.99
N ASN A 185 23.37 17.46 36.22
CA ASN A 185 24.77 17.30 35.86
C ASN A 185 25.19 18.37 34.82
N PRO A 186 26.46 18.81 34.83
CA PRO A 186 27.48 18.46 35.82
C PRO A 186 27.39 19.34 37.08
N VAL A 187 27.88 18.82 38.20
CA VAL A 187 28.17 19.64 39.39
C VAL A 187 29.58 20.21 39.24
N SER A 188 29.70 21.51 38.98
CA SER A 188 31.02 22.15 38.89
C SER A 188 31.64 22.33 40.28
N LEU A 189 32.80 21.72 40.49
CA LEU A 189 33.56 21.75 41.73
C LEU A 189 34.92 22.43 41.52
N THR A 190 35.55 22.84 42.63
CA THR A 190 36.94 23.26 42.65
C THR A 190 37.64 22.45 43.73
N LEU A 191 38.59 21.62 43.32
CA LEU A 191 39.37 20.75 44.20
C LEU A 191 40.71 21.42 44.49
N ASP A 192 41.24 21.21 45.69
CA ASP A 192 42.60 21.62 46.03
C ASP A 192 43.57 20.52 45.54
N ARG A 193 44.49 20.85 44.63
CA ARG A 193 45.53 19.90 44.22
C ARG A 193 46.55 19.68 45.33
N TRP A 194 47.26 18.55 45.24
CA TRP A 194 48.40 18.24 46.12
C TRP A 194 49.52 19.30 46.10
N ASP A 195 49.58 20.13 45.05
CA ASP A 195 50.50 21.26 44.91
C ASP A 195 49.93 22.62 45.40
N GLY A 196 48.70 22.62 45.93
CA GLY A 196 48.01 23.80 46.45
C GLY A 196 47.30 24.66 45.38
N SER A 197 47.32 24.26 44.11
CA SER A 197 46.59 24.97 43.05
C SER A 197 45.13 24.49 42.94
N PRO A 198 44.16 25.39 42.63
CA PRO A 198 42.78 24.99 42.42
C PRO A 198 42.62 24.25 41.08
N LEU A 199 41.98 23.08 41.12
CA LEU A 199 41.56 22.32 39.94
C LEU A 199 40.05 22.41 39.78
N ALA A 200 39.59 23.06 38.72
CA ALA A 200 38.19 23.03 38.35
C ALA A 200 37.85 21.65 37.73
N VAL A 201 36.82 21.01 38.26
CA VAL A 201 36.33 19.72 37.75
C VAL A 201 34.82 19.77 37.59
N ASP A 202 34.32 18.96 36.66
CA ASP A 202 32.90 18.69 36.48
C ASP A 202 32.62 17.29 37.04
N ALA A 203 31.74 17.22 38.04
CA ALA A 203 31.30 15.97 38.63
C ALA A 203 29.98 15.53 38.01
N VAL A 204 30.01 14.37 37.34
CA VAL A 204 28.83 13.72 36.76
C VAL A 204 28.37 12.63 37.71
N LEU A 205 27.16 12.80 38.23
CA LEU A 205 26.60 11.95 39.27
C LEU A 205 25.52 11.03 38.69
N HIS A 206 25.58 9.74 39.00
CA HIS A 206 24.50 8.81 38.66
C HIS A 206 24.39 7.65 39.64
N ARG A 207 23.22 7.01 39.67
CA ARG A 207 22.97 5.79 40.45
C ARG A 207 22.99 4.60 39.48
N PRO A 208 23.91 3.65 39.63
CA PRO A 208 23.99 2.50 38.74
C PRO A 208 22.85 1.52 39.04
N PRO A 209 22.41 0.71 38.07
CA PRO A 209 21.57 -0.45 38.35
C PRO A 209 22.26 -1.39 39.35
N LEU A 210 21.53 -1.85 40.35
CA LEU A 210 22.03 -2.86 41.31
C LEU A 210 21.37 -4.22 41.02
N PRO A 211 22.07 -5.35 41.25
CA PRO A 211 21.50 -6.68 41.03
C PRO A 211 20.23 -6.90 41.86
N PRO A 212 19.15 -7.45 41.28
CA PRO A 212 17.88 -7.64 41.98
C PRO A 212 17.93 -8.68 43.11
N ASP A 213 18.87 -9.64 43.05
CA ASP A 213 18.94 -10.81 43.95
C ASP A 213 20.09 -10.72 44.99
N GLY A 214 20.45 -9.51 45.44
CA GLY A 214 21.49 -9.29 46.47
C GLY A 214 20.92 -9.06 47.88
N PRO A 215 21.64 -9.45 48.96
CA PRO A 215 21.24 -9.08 50.33
C PRO A 215 21.33 -7.55 50.48
N GLU A 216 20.21 -6.90 50.83
CA GLU A 216 20.06 -5.45 51.09
C GLU A 216 20.97 -4.57 50.22
N THR A 217 20.62 -4.38 48.94
CA THR A 217 21.39 -3.51 48.03
C THR A 217 21.31 -2.05 48.48
N GLU A 218 22.21 -1.67 49.36
CA GLU A 218 22.40 -0.29 49.80
C GLU A 218 22.68 0.59 48.56
N PRO A 219 21.96 1.72 48.39
CA PRO A 219 22.15 2.59 47.24
C PRO A 219 23.57 3.16 47.23
N VAL A 220 24.18 3.11 46.05
CA VAL A 220 25.50 3.70 45.79
C VAL A 220 25.39 4.81 44.78
N LEU A 221 26.23 5.82 44.97
CA LEU A 221 26.39 6.96 44.08
C LEU A 221 27.70 6.80 43.32
N VAL A 222 27.64 6.83 41.99
CA VAL A 222 28.82 6.94 41.15
C VAL A 222 29.11 8.42 40.90
N VAL A 223 30.33 8.84 41.19
CA VAL A 223 30.86 10.19 41.01
C VAL A 223 31.98 10.13 39.98
N GLU A 224 31.73 10.65 38.78
CA GLU A 224 32.73 10.74 37.73
C GLU A 224 33.26 12.17 37.65
N LEU A 225 34.57 12.35 37.78
CA LEU A 225 35.23 13.64 37.78
C LEU A 225 36.00 13.82 36.48
N GLU A 226 35.64 14.86 35.73
CA GLU A 226 36.36 15.28 34.53
C GLU A 226 37.02 16.65 34.80
N THR A 227 38.20 16.88 34.23
CA THR A 227 38.81 18.22 34.34
C THR A 227 37.94 19.21 33.55
N ALA A 228 37.52 20.30 34.20
CA ALA A 228 36.71 21.33 33.55
C ALA A 228 37.61 22.12 32.59
N ALA A 229 37.64 21.70 31.32
CA ALA A 229 38.38 22.37 30.26
C ALA A 229 37.42 23.16 29.36
N GLY A 230 37.70 24.45 29.13
CA GLY A 230 36.93 25.30 28.21
C GLY A 230 36.01 26.33 28.89
N ALA A 231 35.13 26.93 28.09
CA ALA A 231 34.17 27.93 28.57
C ALA A 231 33.01 27.27 29.32
N ARG A 232 32.74 27.75 30.55
CA ARG A 232 31.71 27.27 31.49
C ARG A 232 30.26 27.44 30.92
N PRO A 233 29.21 26.88 31.55
CA PRO A 233 28.08 26.27 30.86
C PRO A 233 27.28 27.25 29.99
N LEU A 234 26.82 26.76 28.83
CA LEU A 234 25.90 27.46 27.90
C LEU A 234 26.18 28.97 27.79
N THR A 235 27.44 29.36 27.73
CA THR A 235 27.79 30.78 27.72
C THR A 235 27.21 31.43 26.47
N PHE A 236 26.51 32.54 26.69
CA PHE A 236 25.55 33.12 25.75
C PHE A 236 26.10 33.57 24.39
N PRO A 237 27.42 33.62 24.09
CA PRO A 237 27.82 33.70 22.70
C PRO A 237 28.05 32.33 22.03
N ASN A 238 28.61 31.33 22.73
CA ASN A 238 29.28 30.20 22.05
C ASN A 238 28.41 28.96 21.89
N THR A 239 27.73 28.50 22.94
CA THR A 239 26.98 27.23 22.90
C THR A 239 25.48 27.45 22.73
N TYR A 240 24.90 28.41 23.48
CA TYR A 240 23.45 28.65 23.42
C TYR A 240 22.97 29.15 22.06
N LEU A 241 23.68 30.12 21.45
CA LEU A 241 23.33 30.63 20.13
C LEU A 241 23.53 29.58 19.03
N ALA A 242 24.57 28.75 19.14
CA ALA A 242 24.81 27.65 18.21
C ALA A 242 23.68 26.60 18.26
N VAL A 243 23.28 26.16 19.46
CA VAL A 243 22.15 25.22 19.64
C VAL A 243 20.85 25.84 19.14
N ARG A 244 20.57 27.10 19.48
CA ARG A 244 19.36 27.79 19.01
C ARG A 244 19.33 27.93 17.49
N HIS A 245 20.46 28.22 16.86
CA HIS A 245 20.57 28.28 15.40
C HIS A 245 20.32 26.91 14.79
N ALA A 246 20.95 25.87 15.32
CA ALA A 246 20.79 24.50 14.88
C ALA A 246 19.32 24.05 14.95
N LEU A 247 18.64 24.28 16.07
CA LEU A 247 17.22 23.95 16.21
C LEU A 247 16.35 24.62 15.14
N ARG A 248 16.59 25.91 14.86
CA ARG A 248 15.81 26.66 13.86
C ARG A 248 16.01 26.12 12.44
N ASP A 249 17.20 25.66 12.11
CA ASP A 249 17.50 25.13 10.78
C ASP A 249 16.92 23.71 10.66
N LEU A 250 17.04 22.87 11.68
CA LEU A 250 16.35 21.57 11.77
C LEU A 250 14.81 21.70 11.65
N GLU A 251 14.21 22.74 12.22
CA GLU A 251 12.77 23.04 12.09
C GLU A 251 12.37 23.45 10.67
N ARG A 252 13.29 24.02 9.87
CA ARG A 252 13.02 24.53 8.53
C ARG A 252 13.26 23.51 7.42
N ALA A 253 13.99 22.44 7.71
CA ALA A 253 14.24 21.36 6.76
C ALA A 253 12.90 20.85 6.17
N ALA A 254 12.83 20.82 4.84
CA ALA A 254 11.65 20.41 4.09
C ALA A 254 11.69 18.95 3.64
N THR A 255 12.86 18.31 3.75
CA THR A 255 13.09 16.90 3.43
C THR A 255 13.96 16.22 4.48
N LEU A 256 13.89 14.90 4.58
CA LEU A 256 14.80 14.12 5.42
C LEU A 256 16.27 14.36 5.06
N GLY A 257 16.60 14.52 3.78
CA GLY A 257 17.97 14.80 3.33
C GLY A 257 18.51 16.13 3.89
N GLU A 258 17.76 17.22 3.76
CA GLU A 258 18.12 18.52 4.33
C GLU A 258 18.28 18.43 5.85
N LEU A 259 17.37 17.72 6.51
CA LEU A 259 17.39 17.52 7.96
C LEU A 259 18.66 16.77 8.40
N TYR A 260 19.08 15.74 7.65
CA TYR A 260 20.30 15.00 7.92
C TYR A 260 21.55 15.86 7.73
N ASP A 261 21.62 16.60 6.62
CA ASP A 261 22.75 17.47 6.29
C ASP A 261 22.93 18.59 7.32
N ASP A 262 21.84 19.23 7.73
CA ASP A 262 21.86 20.28 8.76
C ASP A 262 22.37 19.72 10.10
N ALA A 263 21.90 18.54 10.50
CA ALA A 263 22.32 17.90 11.74
C ALA A 263 23.82 17.59 11.79
N VAL A 264 24.38 16.95 10.75
CA VAL A 264 25.81 16.61 10.74
C VAL A 264 26.70 17.86 10.76
N ARG A 265 26.29 18.94 10.06
CA ARG A 265 27.02 20.22 10.08
C ARG A 265 26.99 20.84 11.48
N HIS A 266 25.81 20.97 12.08
CA HIS A 266 25.68 21.59 13.40
C HIS A 266 26.41 20.82 14.50
N VAL A 267 26.32 19.49 14.50
CA VAL A 267 27.08 18.67 15.46
C VAL A 267 28.58 18.80 15.22
N ARG A 268 29.05 18.82 13.96
CA ARG A 268 30.47 19.05 13.66
C ARG A 268 30.97 20.40 14.15
N ASP A 269 30.24 21.48 13.86
CA ASP A 269 30.62 22.83 14.26
C ASP A 269 30.61 23.00 15.79
N LEU A 270 29.66 22.36 16.45
CA LEU A 270 29.53 22.39 17.92
C LEU A 270 30.67 21.61 18.61
N THR A 271 31.04 20.45 18.06
CA THR A 271 31.95 19.51 18.73
C THR A 271 33.38 19.55 18.24
N GLY A 272 33.65 20.10 17.06
CA GLY A 272 34.98 20.17 16.47
C GLY A 272 35.53 18.84 15.95
N PHE A 273 34.71 17.79 15.82
CA PHE A 273 35.13 16.54 15.22
C PHE A 273 35.52 16.73 13.74
N ASP A 274 36.51 15.97 13.26
CA ASP A 274 36.96 16.10 11.87
C ASP A 274 35.89 15.63 10.88
N ARG A 275 35.13 14.59 11.26
CA ARG A 275 34.03 13.97 10.51
C ARG A 275 32.85 13.72 11.43
N VAL A 276 31.64 14.06 10.98
CA VAL A 276 30.37 13.73 11.62
C VAL A 276 29.44 13.14 10.56
N MET A 277 28.74 12.07 10.90
CA MET A 277 27.92 11.29 10.00
C MET A 277 26.58 10.95 10.65
N ILE A 278 25.54 10.78 9.84
CA ILE A 278 24.33 10.06 10.26
C ILE A 278 24.42 8.65 9.69
N TYR A 279 24.40 7.69 10.60
CA TYR A 279 24.43 6.26 10.34
C TYR A 279 23.04 5.68 10.62
N ARG A 280 22.31 5.27 9.58
CA ARG A 280 20.93 4.77 9.68
C ARG A 280 20.92 3.25 9.62
N PHE A 281 20.19 2.59 10.52
CA PHE A 281 19.98 1.14 10.47
C PHE A 281 18.88 0.75 9.47
N ASP A 282 19.09 -0.35 8.76
CA ASP A 282 18.06 -1.06 8.00
C ASP A 282 17.31 -2.09 8.88
N ALA A 283 16.36 -2.82 8.30
CA ALA A 283 15.57 -3.83 9.01
C ALA A 283 16.41 -5.00 9.57
N ALA A 284 17.59 -5.25 9.02
CA ALA A 284 18.54 -6.28 9.47
C ALA A 284 19.64 -5.70 10.39
N TYR A 285 19.54 -4.42 10.77
CA TYR A 285 20.55 -3.66 11.50
C TYR A 285 21.91 -3.51 10.79
N ASN A 286 21.98 -3.72 9.47
CA ASN A 286 23.09 -3.13 8.71
C ASN A 286 22.90 -1.62 8.72
N GLY A 287 23.98 -0.86 8.63
CA GLY A 287 23.86 0.59 8.60
C GLY A 287 24.44 1.23 7.37
N GLU A 288 23.88 2.38 7.04
CA GLU A 288 24.24 3.21 5.90
C GLU A 288 24.56 4.61 6.38
N VAL A 289 25.64 5.20 5.86
CA VAL A 289 25.93 6.62 6.08
C VAL A 289 25.08 7.45 5.13
N VAL A 290 24.00 8.04 5.64
CA VAL A 290 23.01 8.80 4.85
C VAL A 290 23.30 10.30 4.76
N ALA A 291 24.16 10.83 5.64
CA ALA A 291 24.70 12.19 5.57
C ALA A 291 26.08 12.26 6.20
N GLU A 292 26.89 13.22 5.75
CA GLU A 292 28.27 13.39 6.19
C GLU A 292 28.71 14.86 6.11
N ALA A 293 29.28 15.38 7.19
CA ALA A 293 30.06 16.60 7.22
C ALA A 293 31.49 16.27 7.65
N ARG A 294 32.49 16.65 6.86
CA ARG A 294 33.89 16.30 7.13
C ARG A 294 34.89 17.37 6.70
N ARG A 295 36.11 17.24 7.18
CA ARG A 295 37.29 17.97 6.67
C ARG A 295 37.55 17.56 5.20
N GLU A 296 37.96 18.52 4.37
CA GLU A 296 38.02 18.37 2.91
C GLU A 296 39.04 17.32 2.43
N ASP A 297 40.13 17.12 3.17
CA ASP A 297 41.23 16.20 2.88
C ASP A 297 40.90 14.72 3.15
N LEU A 298 39.85 14.46 3.94
CA LEU A 298 39.42 13.09 4.25
C LEU A 298 38.68 12.48 3.04
N ASN A 299 38.62 11.14 2.96
CA ASN A 299 37.76 10.42 2.01
C ASN A 299 36.29 10.45 2.40
N ALA A 300 35.36 10.22 1.46
CA ALA A 300 33.92 10.18 1.75
C ALA A 300 33.46 8.81 2.27
N PHE A 301 32.68 8.79 3.35
CA PHE A 301 31.92 7.60 3.75
C PHE A 301 30.44 7.67 3.38
N LEU A 302 29.96 8.81 2.86
CA LEU A 302 28.60 8.97 2.38
C LEU A 302 28.20 7.85 1.40
N GLY A 303 27.07 7.18 1.69
CA GLY A 303 26.53 6.05 0.92
C GLY A 303 27.16 4.69 1.25
N LEU A 304 28.20 4.64 2.09
CA LEU A 304 28.80 3.36 2.49
C LEU A 304 27.89 2.60 3.46
N HIS A 305 27.84 1.29 3.25
CA HIS A 305 27.12 0.33 4.07
C HIS A 305 28.07 -0.48 4.96
N TYR A 306 27.56 -0.88 6.11
CA TYR A 306 28.30 -1.52 7.19
C TYR A 306 27.45 -2.65 7.79
N PRO A 307 28.03 -3.85 8.00
CA PRO A 307 27.25 -5.00 8.45
C PRO A 307 26.80 -4.86 9.91
N ALA A 308 25.68 -5.51 10.25
CA ALA A 308 25.12 -5.51 11.60
C ALA A 308 26.10 -5.99 12.71
N SER A 309 27.17 -6.70 12.33
CA SER A 309 28.22 -7.15 13.26
C SER A 309 29.11 -6.01 13.78
N ASP A 310 29.20 -4.88 13.08
CA ASP A 310 30.03 -3.75 13.50
C ASP A 310 29.51 -3.07 14.77
N ILE A 311 28.19 -3.13 14.96
CA ILE A 311 27.50 -2.64 16.16
C ILE A 311 26.62 -3.76 16.66
N PRO A 312 27.16 -4.69 17.48
CA PRO A 312 26.47 -5.92 17.85
C PRO A 312 25.27 -5.68 18.79
N PRO A 313 24.35 -6.64 18.95
CA PRO A 313 23.07 -6.44 19.64
C PRO A 313 23.17 -5.85 21.05
N GLN A 314 24.13 -6.30 21.86
CA GLN A 314 24.37 -5.79 23.21
C GLN A 314 24.85 -4.34 23.23
N ALA A 315 25.60 -3.89 22.21
CA ALA A 315 25.96 -2.49 22.05
C ALA A 315 24.74 -1.66 21.66
N ARG A 316 23.89 -2.15 20.75
CA ARG A 316 22.64 -1.47 20.37
C ARG A 316 21.70 -1.31 21.57
N ALA A 317 21.51 -2.36 22.36
CA ALA A 317 20.69 -2.33 23.57
C ALA A 317 21.24 -1.34 24.62
N LEU A 318 22.57 -1.20 24.72
CA LEU A 318 23.19 -0.20 25.58
C LEU A 318 22.95 1.22 25.06
N TYR A 319 23.01 1.44 23.74
CA TYR A 319 22.78 2.74 23.10
C TYR A 319 21.32 3.19 23.15
N GLU A 320 20.36 2.26 23.34
CA GLU A 320 18.95 2.61 23.63
C GLU A 320 18.79 3.21 25.04
N LYS A 321 19.67 2.85 25.98
CA LYS A 321 19.64 3.34 27.38
C LYS A 321 20.52 4.57 27.62
N ASN A 322 21.75 4.55 27.10
CA ASN A 322 22.71 5.65 27.22
C ASN A 322 22.99 6.23 25.83
N TRP A 323 22.51 7.45 25.60
CA TRP A 323 22.41 8.02 24.26
C TRP A 323 23.68 8.70 23.79
N ILE A 324 24.67 8.90 24.66
CA ILE A 324 25.94 9.50 24.26
C ILE A 324 27.13 8.71 24.78
N ARG A 325 28.15 8.56 23.94
CA ARG A 325 29.41 7.93 24.30
C ARG A 325 30.58 8.71 23.70
N LEU A 326 31.63 8.91 24.48
CA LEU A 326 32.90 9.47 24.03
C LEU A 326 34.03 8.45 24.25
N ILE A 327 34.91 8.35 23.26
CA ILE A 327 36.23 7.74 23.33
C ILE A 327 37.22 8.87 23.01
N ALA A 328 37.84 9.44 24.04
CA ALA A 328 38.66 10.65 23.87
C ALA A 328 40.01 10.36 23.19
N ASP A 329 40.57 9.16 23.41
CA ASP A 329 41.78 8.69 22.73
C ASP A 329 41.72 7.18 22.55
N VAL A 330 41.73 6.67 21.32
CA VAL A 330 41.68 5.23 21.04
C VAL A 330 42.88 4.47 21.61
N ASP A 331 44.00 5.15 21.88
CA ASP A 331 45.22 4.56 22.43
C ASP A 331 45.32 4.67 23.96
N TYR A 332 44.20 4.97 24.65
CA TYR A 332 44.20 5.05 26.11
C TYR A 332 44.56 3.72 26.78
N ALA A 333 45.24 3.79 27.92
CA ALA A 333 45.41 2.65 28.82
C ALA A 333 44.24 2.57 29.81
N PRO A 334 43.39 1.51 29.78
CA PRO A 334 42.26 1.38 30.69
C PRO A 334 42.68 1.41 32.16
N GLN A 335 41.89 2.06 33.00
CA GLN A 335 42.16 2.21 34.43
C GLN A 335 41.19 1.32 35.23
N PRO A 336 41.68 0.31 35.97
CA PRO A 336 40.80 -0.57 36.74
C PRO A 336 40.14 0.17 37.89
N ILE A 337 38.92 -0.25 38.22
CA ILE A 337 38.21 0.16 39.43
C ILE A 337 38.67 -0.75 40.58
N VAL A 338 39.04 -0.14 41.71
CA VAL A 338 39.65 -0.80 42.85
C VAL A 338 38.77 -0.62 44.10
N PRO A 339 38.36 -1.71 44.78
CA PRO A 339 38.41 -3.11 44.32
C PRO A 339 37.52 -3.34 43.08
N THR A 340 37.75 -4.42 42.32
CA THR A 340 37.01 -4.68 41.07
C THR A 340 35.54 -5.01 41.28
N LEU A 341 35.22 -5.77 42.33
CA LEU A 341 33.85 -6.08 42.71
C LEU A 341 33.36 -5.04 43.72
N LEU A 342 32.10 -4.63 43.58
CA LEU A 342 31.45 -3.71 44.49
C LEU A 342 31.33 -4.38 45.87
N PRO A 343 31.92 -3.83 46.95
CA PRO A 343 31.94 -4.50 48.26
C PRO A 343 30.58 -4.81 48.86
N THR A 344 29.54 -4.04 48.52
CA THR A 344 28.18 -4.22 49.06
C THR A 344 27.43 -5.37 48.38
N THR A 345 27.75 -5.69 47.13
CA THR A 345 27.01 -6.71 46.36
C THR A 345 27.87 -7.93 45.99
N GLY A 346 29.20 -7.81 46.03
CA GLY A 346 30.11 -8.83 45.50
C GLY A 346 30.06 -8.98 43.98
N ALA A 347 29.35 -8.10 43.28
CA ALA A 347 29.19 -8.12 41.83
C ALA A 347 29.99 -7.00 41.15
N PRO A 348 30.33 -7.12 39.86
CA PRO A 348 30.88 -6.00 39.08
C PRO A 348 29.95 -4.80 39.08
N LEU A 349 30.52 -3.59 39.10
CA LEU A 349 29.77 -2.35 38.98
C LEU A 349 29.19 -2.20 37.56
N ASP A 350 27.88 -2.00 37.45
CA ASP A 350 27.22 -1.67 36.19
C ASP A 350 27.53 -0.22 35.79
N LEU A 351 28.27 -0.07 34.69
CA LEU A 351 28.74 1.18 34.12
C LEU A 351 27.88 1.64 32.92
N THR A 352 26.65 1.12 32.76
CA THR A 352 25.72 1.46 31.67
C THR A 352 25.64 2.98 31.42
N TYR A 353 25.52 3.78 32.48
CA TYR A 353 25.39 5.24 32.42
C TYR A 353 26.69 6.01 32.68
N SER A 354 27.81 5.29 32.87
CA SER A 354 29.11 5.93 33.10
C SER A 354 29.65 6.55 31.82
N THR A 355 30.05 7.82 31.93
CA THR A 355 30.66 8.61 30.87
C THR A 355 32.13 8.27 30.64
N LEU A 356 32.79 7.71 31.66
CA LEU A 356 34.19 7.27 31.64
C LEU A 356 34.35 5.79 31.34
N ARG A 357 33.27 5.01 31.20
CA ARG A 357 33.35 3.56 30.96
C ARG A 357 34.37 3.20 29.87
N SER A 358 35.25 2.24 30.17
CA SER A 358 36.14 1.67 29.16
C SER A 358 35.34 0.90 28.11
N VAL A 359 35.70 1.06 26.85
CA VAL A 359 35.03 0.37 25.74
C VAL A 359 35.73 -0.96 25.40
N SER A 360 35.05 -1.81 24.63
CA SER A 360 35.59 -3.08 24.14
C SER A 360 36.92 -2.87 23.40
N PRO A 361 37.97 -3.64 23.72
CA PRO A 361 39.25 -3.58 23.01
C PRO A 361 39.13 -3.87 21.50
N ILE A 362 38.17 -4.71 21.10
CA ILE A 362 37.88 -5.01 19.69
C ILE A 362 37.42 -3.75 18.96
N HIS A 363 36.56 -2.96 19.61
CA HIS A 363 36.11 -1.70 19.03
C HIS A 363 37.24 -0.66 18.94
N LEU A 364 38.16 -0.63 19.90
CA LEU A 364 39.37 0.21 19.81
C LEU A 364 40.25 -0.21 18.62
N GLU A 365 40.48 -1.51 18.43
CA GLU A 365 41.22 -2.03 17.28
C GLU A 365 40.52 -1.67 15.94
N TYR A 366 39.19 -1.79 15.89
CA TYR A 366 38.40 -1.36 14.74
C TYR A 366 38.59 0.13 14.41
N LEU A 367 38.56 1.02 15.41
CA LEU A 367 38.82 2.44 15.23
C LEU A 367 40.27 2.72 14.76
N ARG A 368 41.27 2.00 15.30
CA ARG A 368 42.67 2.10 14.84
C ARG A 368 42.83 1.70 13.38
N ASN A 369 42.17 0.62 12.95
CA ASN A 369 42.21 0.17 11.56
C ASN A 369 41.58 1.22 10.60
N MET A 370 40.66 2.06 11.08
CA MET A 370 40.13 3.21 10.33
C MET A 370 40.97 4.48 10.44
N GLY A 371 42.07 4.46 11.21
CA GLY A 371 42.90 5.65 11.49
C GLY A 371 42.24 6.66 12.43
N VAL A 372 41.14 6.30 13.09
CA VAL A 372 40.41 7.17 14.02
C VAL A 372 41.15 7.22 15.36
N ARG A 373 41.36 8.42 15.90
CA ARG A 373 42.05 8.67 17.16
C ARG A 373 41.11 9.05 18.31
N ALA A 374 39.96 9.62 18.01
CA ALA A 374 38.88 9.83 18.98
C ALA A 374 37.52 9.63 18.30
N SER A 375 36.52 9.19 19.06
CA SER A 375 35.18 8.92 18.54
C SER A 375 34.10 9.35 19.53
N MET A 376 33.02 9.91 19.02
CA MET A 376 31.81 10.17 19.80
C MET A 376 30.60 9.69 19.02
N SER A 377 29.60 9.14 19.71
CA SER A 377 28.35 8.71 19.09
C SER A 377 27.15 9.19 19.88
N ILE A 378 26.10 9.62 19.18
CA ILE A 378 24.82 10.01 19.76
C ILE A 378 23.71 9.13 19.17
N SER A 379 22.90 8.51 20.02
CA SER A 379 21.79 7.66 19.62
C SER A 379 20.64 8.47 19.02
N LEU A 380 20.09 7.98 17.91
CA LEU A 380 18.85 8.48 17.33
C LEU A 380 17.77 7.41 17.53
N LEU A 381 16.71 7.76 18.25
CA LEU A 381 15.65 6.83 18.61
C LEU A 381 14.35 7.13 17.86
N ARG A 382 13.64 6.07 17.50
CA ARG A 382 12.27 6.12 17.00
C ARG A 382 11.43 5.16 17.83
N GLU A 383 10.38 5.66 18.47
CA GLU A 383 9.47 4.85 19.31
C GLU A 383 10.23 4.03 20.39
N GLY A 384 11.30 4.60 20.94
CA GLY A 384 12.15 3.95 21.95
C GLY A 384 13.11 2.89 21.41
N LYS A 385 13.17 2.69 20.08
CA LYS A 385 14.11 1.79 19.40
C LYS A 385 15.21 2.55 18.68
N LEU A 386 16.40 1.96 18.65
CA LEU A 386 17.55 2.55 17.95
C LEU A 386 17.30 2.61 16.43
N TRP A 387 17.12 3.82 15.91
CA TRP A 387 16.92 4.08 14.48
C TRP A 387 18.25 4.33 13.75
N GLY A 388 19.18 4.98 14.43
CA GLY A 388 20.49 5.33 13.88
C GLY A 388 21.40 5.97 14.91
N LEU A 389 22.54 6.48 14.44
CA LEU A 389 23.55 7.15 15.25
C LEU A 389 24.04 8.41 14.54
N ILE A 390 24.31 9.47 15.28
CA ILE A 390 25.25 10.51 14.85
C ILE A 390 26.64 10.04 15.25
N ALA A 391 27.46 9.64 14.29
CA ALA A 391 28.80 9.11 14.52
C ALA A 391 29.87 10.16 14.17
N CYS A 392 30.73 10.45 15.14
CA CYS A 392 31.77 11.47 15.04
C CYS A 392 33.15 10.82 15.13
N HIS A 393 34.07 11.18 14.23
CA HIS A 393 35.45 10.70 14.18
C HIS A 393 36.43 11.87 14.14
N HIS A 394 37.49 11.77 14.94
CA HIS A 394 38.62 12.68 14.93
C HIS A 394 39.88 11.90 14.57
N TYR A 395 40.74 12.51 13.74
CA TYR A 395 41.95 11.86 13.23
C TYR A 395 43.22 12.51 13.80
N ALA A 396 43.14 13.78 14.23
CA ALA A 396 44.28 14.52 14.78
C ALA A 396 44.42 14.33 16.30
N GLY A 397 44.90 13.15 16.72
CA GLY A 397 45.19 12.86 18.13
C GLY A 397 43.94 12.80 19.03
N PRO A 398 44.12 12.89 20.36
CA PRO A 398 43.02 12.88 21.32
C PRO A 398 42.08 14.08 21.11
N HIS A 399 40.77 13.87 21.27
CA HIS A 399 39.77 14.93 21.19
C HIS A 399 38.69 14.72 22.26
N GLU A 400 38.53 15.73 23.11
CA GLU A 400 37.65 15.68 24.27
C GLU A 400 36.76 16.92 24.31
N PRO A 401 35.61 16.92 23.62
CA PRO A 401 34.63 17.97 23.77
C PRO A 401 34.19 18.07 25.24
N PRO A 402 34.10 19.28 25.82
CA PRO A 402 33.65 19.47 27.21
C PRO A 402 32.27 18.86 27.46
N TYR A 403 31.96 18.52 28.71
CA TYR A 403 30.69 17.86 29.07
C TYR A 403 29.48 18.61 28.51
N GLU A 404 29.44 19.93 28.61
CA GLU A 404 28.31 20.73 28.15
C GLU A 404 28.15 20.76 26.63
N VAL A 405 29.27 20.66 25.89
CA VAL A 405 29.25 20.51 24.43
C VAL A 405 28.66 19.16 24.05
N ARG A 406 29.01 18.10 24.81
CA ARG A 406 28.45 16.75 24.62
C ARG A 406 26.96 16.71 24.93
N THR A 407 26.53 17.30 26.05
CA THR A 407 25.09 17.40 26.39
C THR A 407 24.32 18.25 25.38
N ALA A 408 24.91 19.33 24.87
CA ALA A 408 24.29 20.13 23.81
C ALA A 408 24.15 19.33 22.49
N ALA A 409 25.16 18.54 22.14
CA ALA A 409 25.10 17.67 20.97
C ALA A 409 24.08 16.53 21.15
N GLU A 410 24.02 15.89 22.31
CA GLU A 410 23.01 14.91 22.68
C GLU A 410 21.59 15.49 22.61
N PHE A 411 21.39 16.72 23.09
CA PHE A 411 20.13 17.42 22.99
C PHE A 411 19.74 17.69 21.52
N LEU A 412 20.69 18.08 20.67
CA LEU A 412 20.44 18.18 19.22
C LEU A 412 20.08 16.82 18.60
N GLY A 413 20.73 15.73 19.01
CA GLY A 413 20.36 14.37 18.59
C GLY A 413 18.96 13.95 19.03
N SER A 414 18.55 14.34 20.24
CA SER A 414 17.19 14.14 20.75
C SER A 414 16.16 14.95 19.96
N ALA A 415 16.43 16.23 19.71
CA ALA A 415 15.57 17.09 18.90
C ALA A 415 15.45 16.59 17.46
N LEU A 416 16.56 16.15 16.87
CA LEU A 416 16.59 15.48 15.57
C LEU A 416 15.73 14.22 15.58
N SER A 417 15.86 13.35 16.59
CA SER A 417 15.07 12.12 16.71
C SER A 417 13.56 12.38 16.63
N VAL A 418 13.07 13.42 17.32
CA VAL A 418 11.66 13.83 17.25
C VAL A 418 11.30 14.37 15.86
N ARG A 419 12.15 15.24 15.28
CA ARG A 419 11.90 15.82 13.96
C ARG A 419 11.95 14.78 12.84
N LEU A 420 12.76 13.74 12.97
CA LEU A 420 12.85 12.63 12.02
C LEU A 420 11.52 11.89 11.88
N VAL A 421 10.87 11.61 13.00
CA VAL A 421 9.55 10.94 13.00
C VAL A 421 8.53 11.84 12.29
N ALA A 422 8.42 13.10 12.72
CA ALA A 422 7.47 14.05 12.15
C ALA A 422 7.71 14.27 10.64
N GLN A 423 8.96 14.43 10.21
CA GLN A 423 9.30 14.67 8.81
C GLN A 423 9.04 13.43 7.93
N ALA A 424 9.29 12.22 8.45
CA ALA A 424 8.96 10.99 7.73
C ALA A 424 7.44 10.78 7.58
N GLU A 425 6.66 11.17 8.58
CA GLU A 425 5.19 11.20 8.51
C GLU A 425 4.69 12.25 7.50
N ASP A 426 5.23 13.47 7.54
CA ASP A 426 4.89 14.55 6.60
C ASP A 426 5.14 14.13 5.13
N GLU A 427 6.30 13.51 4.84
CA GLU A 427 6.62 12.97 3.50
C GLU A 427 5.67 11.86 3.09
N ARG A 428 5.30 10.97 4.03
CA ARG A 428 4.36 9.88 3.77
C ARG A 428 2.96 10.41 3.45
N GLU A 429 2.44 11.33 4.25
CA GLU A 429 1.13 11.95 4.03
C GLU A 429 1.07 12.76 2.73
N ALA A 430 2.17 13.42 2.36
CA ALA A 430 2.27 14.10 1.07
C ALA A 430 2.17 13.11 -0.11
N GLU A 431 2.84 11.96 0.00
CA GLU A 431 2.81 10.92 -1.02
C GLU A 431 1.44 10.25 -1.13
N VAL A 432 0.77 9.97 -0.01
CA VAL A 432 -0.60 9.44 0.02
C VAL A 432 -1.56 10.43 -0.63
N ARG A 433 -1.55 11.71 -0.24
CA ARG A 433 -2.39 12.75 -0.86
C ARG A 433 -2.15 12.89 -2.36
N ARG A 434 -0.89 12.78 -2.81
CA ARG A 434 -0.56 12.77 -4.24
C ARG A 434 -1.19 11.55 -4.93
N ALA A 435 -1.07 10.36 -4.35
CA ALA A 435 -1.63 9.14 -4.91
C ALA A 435 -3.16 9.20 -4.98
N GLU A 436 -3.83 9.69 -3.94
CA GLU A 436 -5.28 9.93 -3.92
C GLU A 436 -5.74 10.92 -5.01
N GLY A 437 -5.00 12.01 -5.22
CA GLY A 437 -5.27 12.94 -6.31
C GLY A 437 -5.17 12.29 -7.69
N VAL A 438 -4.18 11.43 -7.90
CA VAL A 438 -4.04 10.64 -9.15
C VAL A 438 -5.17 9.62 -9.29
N LEU A 439 -5.53 8.94 -8.20
CA LEU A 439 -6.65 7.99 -8.17
C LEU A 439 -7.96 8.65 -8.57
N ALA A 440 -8.25 9.86 -8.05
CA ALA A 440 -9.44 10.62 -8.41
C ALA A 440 -9.51 10.94 -9.91
N HIS A 441 -8.38 11.26 -10.53
CA HIS A 441 -8.30 11.45 -11.98
C HIS A 441 -8.58 10.15 -12.75
N LEU A 442 -7.98 9.03 -12.35
CA LEU A 442 -8.20 7.72 -12.99
C LEU A 442 -9.64 7.24 -12.84
N ALA A 443 -10.25 7.44 -11.66
CA ALA A 443 -11.65 7.09 -11.40
C ALA A 443 -12.62 7.98 -12.19
N ALA A 444 -12.27 9.25 -12.45
CA ALA A 444 -13.04 10.12 -13.33
C ALA A 444 -12.90 9.69 -14.80
N ASP A 445 -11.68 9.37 -15.25
CA ASP A 445 -11.40 8.91 -16.61
C ASP A 445 -12.11 7.57 -16.91
N SER A 446 -12.15 6.62 -15.96
CA SER A 446 -12.81 5.32 -16.16
C SER A 446 -14.33 5.42 -16.33
N ARG A 447 -14.94 6.51 -15.83
CA ARG A 447 -16.38 6.79 -15.99
C ARG A 447 -16.75 7.39 -17.34
N ASP A 448 -15.78 7.85 -18.13
CA ASP A 448 -16.03 8.34 -19.49
C ASP A 448 -16.32 7.17 -20.45
N GLU A 449 -17.60 6.84 -20.59
CA GLU A 449 -18.08 5.74 -21.44
C GLU A 449 -17.77 5.91 -22.93
N SER A 450 -17.38 7.11 -23.38
CA SER A 450 -17.05 7.33 -24.80
C SER A 450 -15.69 6.76 -25.20
N VAL A 451 -14.88 6.35 -24.21
CA VAL A 451 -13.53 5.85 -24.42
C VAL A 451 -13.38 4.47 -23.75
N PRO A 452 -12.76 3.49 -24.43
CA PRO A 452 -12.44 2.20 -23.82
C PRO A 452 -11.59 2.37 -22.55
N ILE A 453 -11.85 1.57 -21.51
CA ILE A 453 -11.20 1.69 -20.20
C ILE A 453 -9.68 1.61 -20.34
N GLY A 454 -9.18 0.67 -21.14
CA GLY A 454 -7.74 0.54 -21.36
C GLY A 454 -7.10 1.82 -21.92
N THR A 455 -7.81 2.55 -22.80
CA THR A 455 -7.35 3.83 -23.34
C THR A 455 -7.51 4.96 -22.32
N ALA A 456 -8.62 4.99 -21.59
CA ALA A 456 -8.89 6.01 -20.57
C ALA A 456 -7.82 6.03 -19.47
N LEU A 457 -7.37 4.85 -19.01
CA LEU A 457 -6.35 4.72 -17.97
C LEU A 457 -4.94 5.07 -18.46
N THR A 458 -4.64 4.86 -19.74
CA THR A 458 -3.27 4.97 -20.27
C THR A 458 -2.99 6.32 -20.94
N ARG A 459 -4.01 7.01 -21.47
CA ARG A 459 -3.86 8.26 -22.27
C ARG A 459 -3.18 9.43 -21.53
N SER A 460 -3.33 9.51 -20.22
CA SER A 460 -2.88 10.64 -19.39
C SER A 460 -1.56 10.40 -18.67
N GLY A 461 -1.06 9.16 -18.67
CA GLY A 461 0.11 8.75 -17.89
C GLY A 461 -0.12 8.69 -16.38
N TRP A 462 -1.33 8.98 -15.90
CA TRP A 462 -1.69 8.92 -14.48
C TRP A 462 -1.51 7.53 -13.88
N LEU A 463 -1.79 6.48 -14.66
CA LEU A 463 -1.66 5.10 -14.21
C LEU A 463 -0.28 4.75 -13.68
N ARG A 464 0.79 5.17 -14.38
CA ARG A 464 2.18 5.00 -13.92
C ARG A 464 2.49 5.81 -12.68
N ARG A 465 1.97 7.04 -12.62
CA ARG A 465 2.21 7.96 -11.50
C ARG A 465 1.52 7.53 -10.22
N LEU A 466 0.44 6.75 -10.29
CA LEU A 466 -0.29 6.27 -9.11
C LEU A 466 0.67 5.59 -8.12
N VAL A 467 1.48 4.66 -8.64
CA VAL A 467 2.38 3.79 -7.85
C VAL A 467 3.85 3.92 -8.24
N ARG A 468 4.22 4.99 -8.96
CA ARG A 468 5.58 5.26 -9.47
C ARG A 468 6.18 4.05 -10.20
N ALA A 469 5.51 3.63 -11.27
CA ALA A 469 5.94 2.51 -12.11
C ALA A 469 6.62 3.00 -13.41
N ASP A 470 7.56 2.20 -13.89
CA ASP A 470 8.30 2.45 -15.13
C ASP A 470 7.44 2.16 -16.36
N GLY A 471 6.52 1.20 -16.25
CA GLY A 471 5.46 0.99 -17.23
C GLY A 471 4.20 0.36 -16.64
N ALA A 472 3.21 0.19 -17.50
CA ALA A 472 2.00 -0.56 -17.20
C ALA A 472 1.39 -1.17 -18.46
N VAL A 473 0.66 -2.26 -18.28
CA VAL A 473 -0.10 -3.00 -19.28
C VAL A 473 -1.53 -3.12 -18.77
N VAL A 474 -2.51 -2.78 -19.61
CA VAL A 474 -3.92 -2.92 -19.31
C VAL A 474 -4.54 -3.85 -20.33
N VAL A 475 -5.27 -4.87 -19.86
CA VAL A 475 -6.13 -5.71 -20.69
C VAL A 475 -7.57 -5.47 -20.25
N ALA A 476 -8.34 -4.81 -21.09
CA ALA A 476 -9.74 -4.46 -20.83
C ALA A 476 -10.51 -4.41 -22.15
N GLU A 477 -11.78 -4.83 -22.13
CA GLU A 477 -12.67 -4.78 -23.31
C GLU A 477 -12.07 -5.48 -24.57
N GLY A 478 -11.21 -6.49 -24.39
CA GLY A 478 -10.56 -7.26 -25.46
C GLY A 478 -9.24 -6.68 -25.99
N ASP A 479 -8.90 -5.44 -25.62
CA ASP A 479 -7.69 -4.76 -26.07
C ASP A 479 -6.56 -4.85 -25.05
N LEU A 480 -5.32 -4.98 -25.54
CA LEU A 480 -4.10 -4.88 -24.73
C LEU A 480 -3.42 -3.54 -25.03
N ILE A 481 -3.31 -2.67 -24.02
CA ILE A 481 -2.74 -1.33 -24.15
C ILE A 481 -1.57 -1.16 -23.19
N LYS A 482 -0.47 -0.61 -23.68
CA LYS A 482 0.78 -0.42 -22.94
C LYS A 482 1.09 1.05 -22.74
N VAL A 483 1.70 1.39 -21.61
CA VAL A 483 2.19 2.75 -21.32
C VAL A 483 3.55 2.70 -20.61
N GLY A 484 4.49 3.53 -21.03
CA GLY A 484 5.84 3.57 -20.45
C GLY A 484 6.76 2.44 -20.90
N SER A 485 7.69 2.06 -20.02
CA SER A 485 8.63 0.95 -20.21
C SER A 485 7.85 -0.37 -20.11
N ALA A 486 7.44 -0.88 -21.26
CA ALA A 486 6.69 -2.13 -21.36
C ALA A 486 7.28 -2.99 -22.49
N PRO A 487 7.38 -4.30 -22.28
CA PRO A 487 7.97 -5.22 -23.25
C PRO A 487 7.09 -5.37 -24.50
N ASP A 488 7.49 -6.25 -25.42
CA ASP A 488 6.68 -6.55 -26.61
C ASP A 488 5.33 -7.21 -26.25
N GLU A 489 4.42 -7.29 -27.23
CA GLU A 489 3.07 -7.78 -26.98
C GLU A 489 3.02 -9.25 -26.53
N ALA A 490 3.88 -10.12 -27.06
CA ALA A 490 3.91 -11.53 -26.69
C ALA A 490 4.35 -11.70 -25.23
N ALA A 491 5.38 -10.95 -24.83
CA ALA A 491 5.88 -10.92 -23.47
C ALA A 491 4.86 -10.30 -22.48
N CYS A 492 4.15 -9.24 -22.88
CA CYS A 492 3.03 -8.71 -22.10
C CYS A 492 1.91 -9.73 -21.87
N ARG A 493 1.57 -10.54 -22.89
CA ARG A 493 0.56 -11.59 -22.74
C ARG A 493 1.02 -12.68 -21.76
N ALA A 494 2.30 -13.03 -21.74
CA ALA A 494 2.85 -13.97 -20.77
C ALA A 494 2.78 -13.42 -19.34
N LEU A 495 3.13 -12.14 -19.13
CA LEU A 495 2.97 -11.45 -17.84
C LEU A 495 1.51 -11.44 -17.37
N VAL A 496 0.57 -11.10 -18.26
CA VAL A 496 -0.86 -11.10 -17.96
C VAL A 496 -1.35 -12.49 -17.58
N ALA A 497 -0.97 -13.52 -18.33
CA ALA A 497 -1.34 -14.91 -18.03
C ALA A 497 -0.79 -15.36 -16.67
N TRP A 498 0.43 -14.94 -16.32
CA TRP A 498 1.02 -15.20 -15.01
C TRP A 498 0.23 -14.53 -13.88
N VAL A 499 -0.13 -13.25 -14.02
CA VAL A 499 -0.96 -12.54 -13.03
C VAL A 499 -2.33 -13.21 -12.88
N LEU A 500 -3.01 -13.53 -13.98
CA LEU A 500 -4.32 -14.20 -13.98
C LEU A 500 -4.27 -15.65 -13.45
N GLY A 501 -3.10 -16.26 -13.39
CA GLY A 501 -2.90 -17.61 -12.84
C GLY A 501 -2.88 -17.66 -11.31
N HIS A 502 -2.93 -16.52 -10.62
CA HIS A 502 -3.01 -16.45 -9.17
C HIS A 502 -4.46 -16.39 -8.70
N ASP A 503 -4.76 -16.95 -7.53
CA ASP A 503 -6.09 -16.91 -6.92
C ASP A 503 -6.43 -15.56 -6.25
N GLU A 504 -5.42 -14.69 -6.08
CA GLU A 504 -5.54 -13.39 -5.42
C GLU A 504 -5.91 -12.27 -6.39
N ASP A 505 -6.75 -11.33 -5.92
CA ASP A 505 -7.16 -10.15 -6.69
C ASP A 505 -6.03 -9.12 -6.89
N LEU A 506 -4.98 -9.18 -6.06
CA LEU A 506 -3.79 -8.35 -6.10
C LEU A 506 -2.55 -9.24 -6.05
N VAL A 507 -1.72 -9.18 -7.07
CA VAL A 507 -0.46 -9.93 -7.19
C VAL A 507 0.69 -8.94 -7.11
N VAL A 508 1.71 -9.20 -6.28
CA VAL A 508 2.87 -8.32 -6.10
C VAL A 508 4.15 -9.15 -6.02
N THR A 509 5.17 -8.74 -6.78
CA THR A 509 6.54 -9.22 -6.66
C THR A 509 7.55 -8.10 -6.92
N GLU A 510 8.67 -8.16 -6.23
CA GLU A 510 9.82 -7.28 -6.42
C GLU A 510 10.98 -7.99 -7.14
N ALA A 511 10.86 -9.30 -7.36
CA ALA A 511 11.91 -10.17 -7.89
C ALA A 511 11.32 -11.24 -8.82
N LEU A 512 10.81 -10.80 -9.97
CA LEU A 512 10.15 -11.65 -10.96
C LEU A 512 11.04 -12.83 -11.41
N GLY A 513 12.36 -12.63 -11.51
CA GLY A 513 13.30 -13.68 -11.87
C GLY A 513 13.35 -14.85 -10.88
N ARG A 514 13.02 -14.61 -9.61
CA ARG A 514 12.90 -15.64 -8.57
C ARG A 514 11.52 -16.27 -8.56
N ASP A 515 10.48 -15.45 -8.66
CA ASP A 515 9.10 -15.88 -8.44
C ASP A 515 8.47 -16.50 -9.71
N ALA A 516 8.93 -16.10 -10.90
CA ALA A 516 8.46 -16.60 -12.20
C ALA A 516 9.59 -16.65 -13.25
N PRO A 517 10.56 -17.57 -13.14
CA PRO A 517 11.75 -17.60 -14.00
C PRO A 517 11.43 -17.70 -15.50
N GLU A 518 10.39 -18.47 -15.86
CA GLU A 518 9.97 -18.68 -17.26
C GLU A 518 9.41 -17.39 -17.88
N VAL A 519 8.68 -16.59 -17.10
CA VAL A 519 8.13 -15.29 -17.53
C VAL A 519 9.25 -14.27 -17.59
N ALA A 520 10.12 -14.22 -16.58
CA ALA A 520 11.25 -13.31 -16.52
C ALA A 520 12.20 -13.44 -17.73
N ALA A 521 12.36 -14.65 -18.28
CA ALA A 521 13.14 -14.88 -19.49
C ALA A 521 12.57 -14.16 -20.73
N LEU A 522 11.26 -13.89 -20.75
CA LEU A 522 10.58 -13.14 -21.82
C LEU A 522 10.59 -11.62 -21.58
N VAL A 523 10.84 -11.18 -20.35
CA VAL A 523 10.83 -9.76 -19.94
C VAL A 523 12.10 -9.38 -19.15
N PRO A 524 13.29 -9.44 -19.78
CA PRO A 524 14.56 -9.34 -19.08
C PRO A 524 14.78 -8.01 -18.34
N ASP A 525 14.13 -6.94 -18.77
CA ASP A 525 14.25 -5.61 -18.16
C ASP A 525 13.31 -5.40 -16.96
N VAL A 526 12.35 -6.31 -16.72
CA VAL A 526 11.34 -6.19 -15.66
C VAL A 526 11.73 -7.03 -14.45
N ALA A 527 11.89 -6.38 -13.29
CA ALA A 527 12.14 -7.06 -12.03
C ALA A 527 10.92 -7.04 -11.09
N GLY A 528 10.13 -5.98 -11.12
CA GLY A 528 8.97 -5.80 -10.23
C GLY A 528 7.66 -5.82 -10.99
N VAL A 529 6.67 -6.55 -10.47
CA VAL A 529 5.32 -6.64 -11.05
C VAL A 529 4.29 -6.44 -9.95
N MET A 530 3.31 -5.58 -10.23
CA MET A 530 2.08 -5.48 -9.42
C MET A 530 0.88 -5.56 -10.35
N GLY A 531 -0.06 -6.47 -10.09
CA GLY A 531 -1.24 -6.68 -10.93
C GLY A 531 -2.52 -6.68 -10.12
N ILE A 532 -3.55 -5.97 -10.60
CA ILE A 532 -4.93 -6.09 -10.09
C ILE A 532 -5.79 -6.84 -11.09
N VAL A 533 -6.43 -7.92 -10.63
CA VAL A 533 -7.33 -8.75 -11.43
C VAL A 533 -8.75 -8.19 -11.38
N LEU A 534 -9.38 -8.06 -12.53
CA LEU A 534 -10.74 -7.56 -12.72
C LEU A 534 -11.65 -8.68 -13.27
N PRO A 535 -12.98 -8.53 -13.18
CA PRO A 535 -13.92 -9.49 -13.74
C PRO A 535 -13.65 -9.82 -15.21
N GLU A 536 -14.05 -11.02 -15.63
CA GLU A 536 -13.97 -11.50 -17.02
C GLU A 536 -12.53 -11.56 -17.57
N GLY A 537 -11.54 -11.78 -16.70
CA GLY A 537 -10.13 -11.93 -17.10
C GLY A 537 -9.45 -10.62 -17.49
N GLN A 538 -10.05 -9.48 -17.16
CA GLN A 538 -9.44 -8.16 -17.34
C GLN A 538 -8.39 -7.90 -16.26
N VAL A 539 -7.37 -7.09 -16.55
CA VAL A 539 -6.25 -6.86 -15.61
C VAL A 539 -5.58 -5.50 -15.86
N VAL A 540 -5.05 -4.92 -14.79
CA VAL A 540 -4.09 -3.81 -14.86
C VAL A 540 -2.80 -4.26 -14.19
N VAL A 541 -1.68 -4.22 -14.93
CA VAL A 541 -0.36 -4.67 -14.48
C VAL A 541 0.62 -3.48 -14.54
N TRP A 542 1.22 -3.13 -13.40
CA TRP A 542 2.33 -2.19 -13.31
C TRP A 542 3.67 -2.92 -13.32
N LEU A 543 4.64 -2.32 -13.98
CA LEU A 543 5.98 -2.86 -14.19
C LEU A 543 7.01 -1.90 -13.60
N ARG A 544 8.00 -2.46 -12.91
CA ARG A 544 9.21 -1.76 -12.50
C ARG A 544 10.43 -2.46 -13.08
N ASP A 545 11.32 -1.63 -13.59
CA ASP A 545 12.57 -2.10 -14.16
C ASP A 545 13.51 -2.60 -13.04
N GLU A 546 14.52 -3.39 -13.42
CA GLU A 546 15.59 -3.76 -12.49
C GLU A 546 16.31 -2.49 -11.98
N VAL A 547 16.38 -2.36 -10.65
CA VAL A 547 17.23 -1.35 -10.03
C VAL A 547 18.48 -2.07 -9.56
N LEU A 548 19.60 -1.83 -10.25
CA LEU A 548 20.91 -2.27 -9.79
C LEU A 548 21.19 -1.60 -8.45
N ARG A 549 20.99 -2.34 -7.36
CA ARG A 549 21.30 -1.85 -6.03
C ARG A 549 22.79 -2.05 -5.82
N HIS A 550 23.54 -0.99 -6.10
CA HIS A 550 24.94 -0.91 -5.75
C HIS A 550 25.04 -0.67 -4.25
N VAL A 551 25.33 -1.72 -3.50
CA VAL A 551 25.63 -1.59 -2.08
C VAL A 551 27.14 -1.42 -1.99
N ASP A 552 27.57 -0.16 -1.81
CA ASP A 552 28.96 0.12 -1.57
C ASP A 552 29.25 -0.13 -0.10
N TRP A 553 29.87 -1.25 0.22
CA TRP A 553 30.26 -1.60 1.57
C TRP A 553 31.59 -0.93 1.94
N GLY A 554 31.72 -0.50 3.20
CA GLY A 554 32.97 0.00 3.80
C GLY A 554 33.98 -1.11 4.11
N GLY A 555 34.17 -2.03 3.17
CA GLY A 555 34.90 -3.31 3.28
C GLY A 555 34.07 -4.50 2.79
N ASP A 556 34.68 -5.64 2.46
CA ASP A 556 33.96 -6.84 2.03
C ASP A 556 33.06 -7.41 3.16
N PRO A 557 31.73 -7.48 2.98
CA PRO A 557 30.78 -7.93 4.02
C PRO A 557 30.84 -9.45 4.28
N TYR A 558 31.39 -10.23 3.34
CA TYR A 558 31.54 -11.67 3.45
C TYR A 558 32.88 -12.07 4.05
N ASN A 559 33.86 -11.17 4.03
CA ASN A 559 35.17 -11.38 4.63
C ASN A 559 35.14 -11.10 6.15
N LYS A 560 34.35 -11.89 6.86
CA LYS A 560 34.48 -12.03 8.32
C LYS A 560 35.68 -12.95 8.56
N ALA A 561 36.83 -12.36 8.91
CA ALA A 561 38.03 -12.97 9.49
C ALA A 561 39.29 -12.97 8.62
N ILE A 562 40.32 -12.27 9.10
CA ILE A 562 41.70 -12.70 8.92
C ILE A 562 42.12 -13.29 10.26
N ALA A 563 42.29 -14.62 10.32
CA ALA A 563 42.83 -15.30 11.47
C ALA A 563 44.31 -14.94 11.65
N LEU A 564 44.69 -14.32 12.77
CA LEU A 564 46.08 -14.17 13.16
C LEU A 564 46.45 -15.34 14.08
N ARG A 565 47.56 -16.02 13.78
CA ARG A 565 48.24 -16.91 14.72
C ARG A 565 49.16 -16.07 15.59
N GLU A 566 48.80 -15.85 16.85
CA GLU A 566 49.72 -15.38 17.89
C GLU A 566 49.87 -16.49 18.94
N GLY A 567 50.93 -17.30 18.82
CA GLY A 567 51.15 -18.46 19.70
C GLY A 567 50.22 -19.64 19.39
N ASP A 568 49.82 -20.39 20.43
CA ASP A 568 48.94 -21.57 20.34
C ASP A 568 47.44 -21.22 20.23
N THR A 569 47.09 -19.93 20.21
CA THR A 569 45.70 -19.45 20.08
C THR A 569 45.50 -18.68 18.76
N VAL A 570 44.38 -18.96 18.09
CA VAL A 570 43.93 -18.23 16.91
C VAL A 570 43.08 -17.06 17.40
N ARG A 571 43.51 -15.82 17.12
CA ARG A 571 42.74 -14.61 17.47
C ARG A 571 42.17 -13.98 16.20
N LEU A 572 40.88 -13.68 16.24
CA LEU A 572 40.17 -13.00 15.16
C LEU A 572 40.24 -11.49 15.38
N SER A 573 40.80 -10.75 14.41
CA SER A 573 40.85 -9.27 14.43
C SER A 573 39.71 -8.66 13.62
N PRO A 574 39.14 -7.50 14.02
CA PRO A 574 38.26 -6.72 13.15
C PRO A 574 38.93 -6.42 11.80
N ARG A 575 38.12 -6.17 10.76
CA ARG A 575 38.63 -6.00 9.39
C ARG A 575 39.69 -4.89 9.31
N LYS A 576 40.73 -5.14 8.49
CA LYS A 576 41.86 -4.21 8.28
C LYS A 576 41.67 -3.27 7.09
N SER A 577 40.80 -3.62 6.13
CA SER A 577 40.49 -2.78 4.96
C SER A 577 39.09 -2.22 5.07
N PHE A 578 38.99 -0.91 4.89
CA PHE A 578 37.75 -0.15 4.71
C PHE A 578 37.64 0.41 3.29
N GLU A 579 38.39 -0.18 2.34
CA GLU A 579 38.28 0.15 0.93
C GLU A 579 36.89 -0.22 0.43
N ARG A 580 36.33 0.65 -0.41
CA ARG A 580 34.99 0.51 -0.97
C ARG A 580 34.86 -0.81 -1.72
N TRP A 581 34.01 -1.71 -1.22
CA TRP A 581 33.66 -2.97 -1.87
C TRP A 581 32.24 -2.85 -2.41
N ARG A 582 32.05 -3.02 -3.73
CA ARG A 582 30.75 -2.81 -4.36
C ARG A 582 30.06 -4.13 -4.62
N GLU A 583 28.99 -4.40 -3.87
CA GLU A 583 28.04 -5.45 -4.22
C GLU A 583 27.09 -4.94 -5.29
N VAL A 584 26.76 -5.79 -6.26
CA VAL A 584 25.68 -5.52 -7.21
C VAL A 584 24.58 -6.51 -6.93
N VAL A 585 23.56 -6.08 -6.17
CA VAL A 585 22.34 -6.86 -6.00
C VAL A 585 21.52 -6.71 -7.28
N ARG A 586 21.31 -7.83 -7.96
CA ARG A 586 20.59 -7.94 -9.24
C ARG A 586 19.24 -8.61 -9.05
N GLY A 587 18.38 -8.48 -10.06
CA GLY A 587 17.09 -9.16 -10.17
C GLY A 587 16.00 -8.63 -9.24
N HIS A 588 16.14 -7.38 -8.74
CA HIS A 588 15.16 -6.76 -7.86
C HIS A 588 14.75 -5.37 -8.36
N SER A 589 13.49 -5.00 -8.18
CA SER A 589 13.00 -3.64 -8.39
C SER A 589 13.09 -2.81 -7.11
N ALA A 590 12.69 -1.53 -7.19
CA ALA A 590 12.31 -0.78 -6.00
C ALA A 590 11.12 -1.46 -5.29
N PRO A 591 11.07 -1.48 -3.94
CA PRO A 591 9.99 -2.14 -3.19
C PRO A 591 8.62 -1.52 -3.38
N TRP A 592 7.57 -2.36 -3.38
CA TRP A 592 6.18 -1.89 -3.41
C TRP A 592 5.74 -1.54 -1.98
N THR A 593 5.34 -0.29 -1.74
CA THR A 593 4.92 0.12 -0.39
C THR A 593 3.47 -0.29 -0.11
N SER A 594 3.11 -0.45 1.17
CA SER A 594 1.72 -0.73 1.57
C SER A 594 0.73 0.30 1.04
N ASP A 595 1.11 1.59 1.05
CA ASP A 595 0.25 2.65 0.52
C ASP A 595 0.02 2.51 -1.00
N GLN A 596 1.02 1.97 -1.73
CA GLN A 596 0.90 1.70 -3.16
C GLN A 596 -0.03 0.52 -3.45
N THR A 597 0.02 -0.52 -2.63
CA THR A 597 -0.90 -1.66 -2.74
C THR A 597 -2.34 -1.26 -2.36
N ASP A 598 -2.51 -0.41 -1.35
CA ASP A 598 -3.83 0.08 -0.90
C ASP A 598 -4.49 0.97 -1.95
N VAL A 599 -3.73 1.88 -2.57
CA VAL A 599 -4.26 2.75 -3.63
C VAL A 599 -4.56 1.96 -4.92
N ALA A 600 -3.78 0.92 -5.24
CA ALA A 600 -4.05 0.02 -6.36
C ALA A 600 -5.36 -0.78 -6.13
N THR A 601 -5.56 -1.27 -4.91
CA THR A 601 -6.81 -1.94 -4.50
C THR A 601 -8.01 -0.98 -4.56
N SER A 602 -7.82 0.27 -4.18
CA SER A 602 -8.85 1.31 -4.30
C SER A 602 -9.21 1.59 -5.77
N LEU A 603 -8.20 1.65 -6.67
CA LEU A 603 -8.43 1.75 -8.11
C LEU A 603 -9.24 0.56 -8.62
N ARG A 604 -8.90 -0.66 -8.20
CA ARG A 604 -9.66 -1.87 -8.56
C ARG A 604 -11.15 -1.72 -8.25
N GLY A 605 -11.50 -1.23 -7.06
CA GLY A 605 -12.89 -0.97 -6.69
C GLY A 605 -13.62 -0.04 -7.67
N HIS A 606 -12.97 1.07 -8.05
CA HIS A 606 -13.52 2.01 -9.05
C HIS A 606 -13.64 1.39 -10.46
N LEU A 607 -12.69 0.54 -10.86
CA LEU A 607 -12.72 -0.12 -12.16
C LEU A 607 -13.81 -1.20 -12.25
N VAL A 608 -14.00 -1.98 -11.18
CA VAL A 608 -15.09 -2.96 -11.10
C VAL A 608 -16.45 -2.25 -11.21
N GLU A 609 -16.64 -1.13 -10.50
CA GLU A 609 -17.87 -0.33 -10.61
C GLU A 609 -18.07 0.18 -12.05
N ALA A 610 -17.03 0.74 -12.67
CA ALA A 610 -17.10 1.26 -14.04
C ALA A 610 -17.42 0.16 -15.07
N LEU A 611 -16.76 -1.00 -14.98
CA LEU A 611 -17.01 -2.16 -15.85
C LEU A 611 -18.44 -2.68 -15.69
N TYR A 612 -18.93 -2.79 -14.46
CA TYR A 612 -20.29 -3.23 -14.18
C TYR A 612 -21.35 -2.30 -14.81
N VAL A 613 -21.17 -0.98 -14.67
CA VAL A 613 -22.10 0.01 -15.25
C VAL A 613 -22.11 -0.08 -16.78
N ARG A 614 -20.93 -0.20 -17.42
CA ARG A 614 -20.80 -0.34 -18.87
C ARG A 614 -21.47 -1.62 -19.39
N GLY A 615 -21.24 -2.76 -18.74
CA GLY A 615 -21.83 -4.04 -19.12
C GLY A 615 -23.37 -4.02 -19.13
N ARG A 616 -24.00 -3.39 -18.13
CA ARG A 616 -25.47 -3.29 -18.07
C ARG A 616 -26.08 -2.49 -19.21
N LYS A 617 -25.40 -1.46 -19.69
CA LYS A 617 -25.91 -0.62 -20.78
C LYS A 617 -25.88 -1.35 -22.11
N ALA A 618 -24.82 -2.12 -22.38
CA ALA A 618 -24.71 -2.96 -23.56
C ALA A 618 -25.87 -3.97 -23.65
N VAL A 619 -26.19 -4.63 -22.54
CA VAL A 619 -27.33 -5.56 -22.45
C VAL A 619 -28.67 -4.85 -22.73
N ARG A 620 -28.91 -3.68 -22.11
CA ARG A 620 -30.17 -2.92 -22.34
C ARG A 620 -30.35 -2.44 -23.78
N ALA A 621 -29.30 -1.89 -24.39
CA ALA A 621 -29.36 -1.42 -25.77
C ALA A 621 -29.69 -2.57 -26.74
N THR A 622 -29.18 -3.76 -26.44
CA THR A 622 -29.42 -4.98 -27.20
C THR A 622 -30.88 -5.44 -27.10
N GLU A 623 -31.46 -5.46 -25.89
CA GLU A 623 -32.88 -5.78 -25.67
C GLU A 623 -33.83 -4.75 -26.32
N GLU A 624 -33.48 -3.45 -26.26
CA GLU A 624 -34.28 -2.38 -26.86
C GLU A 624 -34.32 -2.47 -28.39
N LEU A 625 -33.17 -2.78 -29.02
CA LEU A 625 -33.11 -3.02 -30.47
C LEU A 625 -34.01 -4.18 -30.87
N GLN A 626 -33.95 -5.31 -30.17
CA GLN A 626 -34.77 -6.49 -30.45
C GLN A 626 -36.26 -6.19 -30.37
N ARG A 627 -36.72 -5.48 -29.32
CA ARG A 627 -38.13 -5.07 -29.19
C ARG A 627 -38.58 -4.15 -30.32
N SER A 628 -37.68 -3.33 -30.87
CA SER A 628 -38.02 -2.41 -31.98
C SER A 628 -38.21 -3.11 -33.33
N LEU A 629 -37.65 -4.32 -33.49
CA LEU A 629 -37.73 -5.11 -34.72
C LEU A 629 -39.01 -5.97 -34.80
N LEU A 630 -39.67 -6.21 -33.66
CA LEU A 630 -40.92 -6.98 -33.58
C LEU A 630 -42.17 -6.06 -33.61
N PRO A 631 -43.35 -6.57 -34.02
CA PRO A 631 -44.57 -5.78 -34.04
C PRO A 631 -44.97 -5.27 -32.65
N ALA A 632 -45.19 -3.96 -32.51
CA ALA A 632 -45.61 -3.36 -31.25
C ALA A 632 -47.06 -3.69 -30.86
N LEU A 633 -47.95 -3.89 -31.85
CA LEU A 633 -49.35 -4.23 -31.67
C LEU A 633 -49.80 -5.18 -32.80
N LEU A 634 -50.62 -6.16 -32.47
CA LEU A 634 -51.33 -6.98 -33.45
C LEU A 634 -52.59 -6.22 -33.95
N PRO A 635 -53.02 -6.43 -35.21
CA PRO A 635 -54.20 -5.76 -35.75
C PRO A 635 -55.48 -6.24 -35.06
N ASP A 636 -56.44 -5.33 -34.86
CA ASP A 636 -57.80 -5.67 -34.43
C ASP A 636 -58.61 -6.13 -35.65
N VAL A 637 -59.08 -7.39 -35.62
CA VAL A 637 -59.75 -8.04 -36.75
C VAL A 637 -61.12 -8.55 -36.26
N PRO A 638 -62.24 -8.00 -36.75
CA PRO A 638 -63.57 -8.42 -36.29
C PRO A 638 -63.80 -9.92 -36.42
N GLY A 639 -64.27 -10.55 -35.34
CA GLY A 639 -64.52 -12.00 -35.28
C GLY A 639 -63.27 -12.85 -35.02
N TRP A 640 -62.13 -12.22 -34.73
CA TRP A 640 -60.85 -12.88 -34.48
C TRP A 640 -60.14 -12.29 -33.27
N THR A 641 -59.60 -13.16 -32.42
CA THR A 641 -58.68 -12.80 -31.33
C THR A 641 -57.26 -13.20 -31.72
N LEU A 642 -56.34 -12.24 -31.77
CA LEU A 642 -54.92 -12.49 -32.04
C LEU A 642 -54.09 -12.35 -30.76
N GLN A 643 -53.21 -13.31 -30.50
CA GLN A 643 -52.27 -13.29 -29.39
C GLN A 643 -50.90 -13.73 -29.88
N SER A 644 -49.83 -13.17 -29.32
CA SER A 644 -48.46 -13.55 -29.65
C SER A 644 -47.60 -13.64 -28.40
N ARG A 645 -46.60 -14.50 -28.42
CA ARG A 645 -45.58 -14.60 -27.37
C ARG A 645 -44.22 -14.80 -28.00
N TYR A 646 -43.23 -14.05 -27.50
CA TYR A 646 -41.84 -14.14 -27.90
C TYR A 646 -40.97 -14.21 -26.64
N GLU A 647 -40.07 -15.19 -26.58
CA GLU A 647 -39.12 -15.36 -25.47
C GLU A 647 -37.70 -15.55 -26.00
N SER A 648 -36.85 -14.55 -25.76
CA SER A 648 -35.45 -14.52 -26.21
C SER A 648 -34.56 -15.58 -25.56
N ALA A 649 -33.51 -15.98 -26.28
CA ALA A 649 -32.40 -16.83 -25.86
C ALA A 649 -31.56 -16.16 -24.76
N GLY A 650 -31.97 -16.26 -23.49
CA GLY A 650 -31.15 -15.82 -22.35
C GLY A 650 -30.95 -14.29 -22.22
N THR A 651 -30.26 -13.87 -21.16
CA THR A 651 -30.06 -12.44 -20.85
C THR A 651 -28.92 -11.84 -21.68
N GLY A 652 -29.23 -10.83 -22.50
CA GLY A 652 -28.24 -10.03 -23.24
C GLY A 652 -27.83 -10.56 -24.62
N LEU A 653 -28.48 -11.62 -25.12
CA LEU A 653 -28.36 -12.08 -26.50
C LEU A 653 -29.61 -11.66 -27.29
N VAL A 654 -29.43 -11.30 -28.56
CA VAL A 654 -30.54 -11.03 -29.49
C VAL A 654 -30.91 -12.31 -30.23
N GLY A 655 -32.20 -12.57 -30.33
CA GLY A 655 -32.74 -13.70 -31.08
C GLY A 655 -32.92 -13.49 -32.58
N GLY A 656 -32.94 -14.59 -33.33
CA GLY A 656 -33.15 -14.64 -34.79
C GLY A 656 -34.63 -14.80 -35.20
N ASP A 657 -35.45 -15.30 -34.28
CA ASP A 657 -36.89 -15.48 -34.41
C ASP A 657 -37.66 -14.16 -34.64
N TRP A 658 -38.73 -14.20 -35.45
CA TRP A 658 -39.70 -13.11 -35.56
C TRP A 658 -41.13 -13.59 -35.86
N TYR A 659 -42.10 -12.72 -35.56
CA TYR A 659 -43.48 -12.85 -36.00
C TYR A 659 -44.01 -11.55 -36.60
N ASP A 660 -45.06 -11.66 -37.42
CA ASP A 660 -45.80 -10.50 -37.93
C ASP A 660 -47.29 -10.82 -38.10
N ALA A 661 -48.12 -9.79 -37.99
CA ALA A 661 -49.54 -9.85 -38.30
C ALA A 661 -49.99 -8.52 -38.92
N LEU A 662 -50.61 -8.56 -40.10
CA LEU A 662 -51.07 -7.35 -40.78
C LEU A 662 -52.29 -7.58 -41.67
N MET A 663 -53.17 -6.58 -41.72
CA MET A 663 -54.27 -6.54 -42.68
C MET A 663 -53.76 -6.09 -44.05
N LEU A 664 -53.93 -6.94 -45.05
CA LEU A 664 -53.57 -6.64 -46.43
C LEU A 664 -54.64 -5.76 -47.10
N PRO A 665 -54.29 -5.01 -48.17
CA PRO A 665 -55.27 -4.22 -48.92
C PRO A 665 -56.46 -5.03 -49.46
N SER A 666 -56.29 -6.35 -49.65
CA SER A 666 -57.35 -7.26 -50.06
C SER A 666 -58.36 -7.59 -48.94
N GLY A 667 -58.15 -7.13 -47.71
CA GLY A 667 -58.95 -7.49 -46.54
C GLY A 667 -58.58 -8.84 -45.90
N ARG A 668 -57.53 -9.51 -46.38
CA ARG A 668 -56.99 -10.73 -45.77
C ARG A 668 -56.03 -10.38 -44.64
N LEU A 669 -55.99 -11.20 -43.58
CA LEU A 669 -55.01 -11.10 -42.51
C LEU A 669 -53.80 -11.96 -42.86
N ALA A 670 -52.63 -11.35 -42.96
CA ALA A 670 -51.37 -12.08 -43.06
C ALA A 670 -50.83 -12.35 -41.65
N LEU A 671 -50.40 -13.59 -41.42
CA LEU A 671 -49.74 -14.08 -40.20
C LEU A 671 -48.40 -14.69 -40.62
N VAL A 672 -47.33 -14.33 -39.91
CA VAL A 672 -45.97 -14.76 -40.22
C VAL A 672 -45.27 -15.21 -38.95
N VAL A 673 -44.53 -16.31 -39.04
CA VAL A 673 -43.48 -16.67 -38.09
C VAL A 673 -42.26 -17.12 -38.89
N GLY A 674 -41.08 -16.70 -38.49
CA GLY A 674 -39.83 -17.16 -39.09
C GLY A 674 -38.69 -17.16 -38.09
N ASP A 675 -37.61 -17.82 -38.46
CA ASP A 675 -36.39 -17.95 -37.66
C ASP A 675 -35.17 -17.82 -38.55
N VAL A 676 -34.16 -17.05 -38.12
CA VAL A 676 -32.87 -16.89 -38.81
C VAL A 676 -31.82 -17.70 -38.07
N THR A 677 -31.07 -18.53 -38.80
CA THR A 677 -30.02 -19.35 -38.19
C THR A 677 -28.95 -18.50 -37.52
N GLY A 678 -28.68 -18.77 -36.23
CA GLY A 678 -27.64 -18.10 -35.44
C GLY A 678 -28.23 -17.19 -34.36
N HIS A 679 -27.37 -16.48 -33.64
CA HIS A 679 -27.78 -15.59 -32.55
C HIS A 679 -26.93 -14.31 -32.50
N GLY A 680 -27.46 -13.25 -31.90
CA GLY A 680 -26.80 -11.96 -31.73
C GLY A 680 -27.18 -10.91 -32.78
N LEU A 681 -26.44 -9.80 -32.78
CA LEU A 681 -26.75 -8.61 -33.59
C LEU A 681 -26.88 -8.89 -35.10
N GLN A 682 -26.09 -9.82 -35.64
CA GLN A 682 -26.14 -10.17 -37.05
C GLN A 682 -27.45 -10.89 -37.41
N ALA A 683 -27.85 -11.90 -36.64
CA ALA A 683 -29.12 -12.61 -36.84
C ALA A 683 -30.31 -11.65 -36.74
N ALA A 684 -30.28 -10.73 -35.76
CA ALA A 684 -31.29 -9.69 -35.59
C ALA A 684 -31.40 -8.73 -36.78
N ALA A 685 -30.25 -8.32 -37.35
CA ALA A 685 -30.23 -7.46 -38.52
C ALA A 685 -30.80 -8.16 -39.76
N THR A 686 -30.41 -9.43 -39.98
CA THR A 686 -30.97 -10.29 -41.02
C THR A 686 -32.48 -10.44 -40.86
N MET A 687 -32.94 -10.78 -39.65
CA MET A 687 -34.36 -10.89 -39.30
C MET A 687 -35.14 -9.61 -39.63
N GLY A 688 -34.64 -8.44 -39.21
CA GLY A 688 -35.28 -7.15 -39.49
C GLY A 688 -35.40 -6.82 -40.98
N GLN A 689 -34.36 -7.16 -41.76
CA GLN A 689 -34.37 -7.00 -43.23
C GLN A 689 -35.37 -7.95 -43.90
N LEU A 690 -35.38 -9.24 -43.52
CA LEU A 690 -36.31 -10.23 -44.05
C LEU A 690 -37.75 -9.89 -43.71
N GLY A 691 -38.05 -9.57 -42.45
CA GLY A 691 -39.39 -9.19 -41.99
C GLY A 691 -39.94 -7.97 -42.72
N THR A 692 -39.15 -6.90 -42.84
CA THR A 692 -39.56 -5.68 -43.57
C THR A 692 -39.80 -5.95 -45.06
N THR A 693 -38.91 -6.73 -45.69
CA THR A 693 -39.02 -7.09 -47.10
C THR A 693 -40.25 -7.94 -47.35
N LEU A 694 -40.52 -8.93 -46.49
CA LEU A 694 -41.68 -9.80 -46.59
C LEU A 694 -42.98 -9.00 -46.41
N ARG A 695 -43.03 -8.10 -45.43
CA ARG A 695 -44.18 -7.20 -45.22
C ARG A 695 -44.50 -6.42 -46.50
N ALA A 696 -43.48 -5.82 -47.13
CA ALA A 696 -43.66 -5.08 -48.39
C ALA A 696 -44.11 -6.00 -49.55
N ALA A 697 -43.54 -7.20 -49.65
CA ALA A 697 -43.90 -8.18 -50.66
C ALA A 697 -45.36 -8.65 -50.52
N LEU A 698 -45.80 -8.94 -49.30
CA LEU A 698 -47.16 -9.32 -48.95
C LEU A 698 -48.19 -8.25 -49.30
N VAL A 699 -47.91 -6.98 -48.95
CA VAL A 699 -48.78 -5.85 -49.28
C VAL A 699 -48.90 -5.66 -50.80
N SER A 700 -47.82 -5.90 -51.55
CA SER A 700 -47.78 -5.67 -52.99
C SER A 700 -48.40 -6.78 -53.84
N THR A 701 -48.18 -8.04 -53.47
CA THR A 701 -48.62 -9.22 -54.24
C THR A 701 -49.98 -9.70 -53.78
N GLY A 702 -50.26 -9.57 -52.48
CA GLY A 702 -51.40 -10.20 -51.85
C GLY A 702 -51.36 -11.72 -51.87
N SER A 703 -50.28 -12.39 -52.32
CA SER A 703 -50.16 -13.86 -52.40
C SER A 703 -49.02 -14.36 -51.50
N ALA A 704 -49.24 -15.48 -50.80
CA ALA A 704 -48.22 -16.06 -49.94
C ALA A 704 -47.02 -16.56 -50.75
N VAL A 705 -47.29 -17.26 -51.86
CA VAL A 705 -46.26 -17.83 -52.74
C VAL A 705 -45.42 -16.72 -53.38
N GLU A 706 -46.05 -15.76 -54.06
CA GLU A 706 -45.33 -14.68 -54.75
C GLU A 706 -44.53 -13.80 -53.77
N ALA A 707 -45.05 -13.58 -52.56
CA ALA A 707 -44.34 -12.83 -51.54
C ALA A 707 -43.07 -13.56 -51.06
N VAL A 708 -43.15 -14.88 -50.84
CA VAL A 708 -41.99 -15.69 -50.45
C VAL A 708 -41.00 -15.85 -51.60
N GLU A 709 -41.45 -15.97 -52.85
CA GLU A 709 -40.58 -15.97 -54.04
C GLU A 709 -39.79 -14.66 -54.14
N ARG A 710 -40.48 -13.52 -54.01
CA ARG A 710 -39.84 -12.20 -54.03
C ARG A 710 -38.89 -11.99 -52.85
N LEU A 711 -39.23 -12.49 -51.67
CA LEU A 711 -38.35 -12.48 -50.51
C LEU A 711 -37.08 -13.29 -50.78
N GLY A 712 -37.22 -14.51 -51.34
CA GLY A 712 -36.10 -15.37 -51.68
C GLY A 712 -35.17 -14.76 -52.74
N GLU A 713 -35.72 -14.07 -53.73
CA GLU A 713 -34.92 -13.32 -54.71
C GLU A 713 -34.11 -12.21 -54.05
N VAL A 714 -34.74 -11.39 -53.19
CA VAL A 714 -34.03 -10.31 -52.48
C VAL A 714 -32.96 -10.88 -51.56
N ALA A 715 -33.31 -11.86 -50.72
CA ALA A 715 -32.39 -12.49 -49.78
C ALA A 715 -31.15 -13.08 -50.48
N ARG A 716 -31.33 -13.71 -51.65
CA ARG A 716 -30.23 -14.28 -52.45
C ARG A 716 -29.16 -13.24 -52.83
N TRP A 717 -29.56 -11.99 -53.08
CA TRP A 717 -28.65 -10.93 -53.51
C TRP A 717 -28.15 -10.05 -52.37
N THR A 718 -28.92 -9.90 -51.29
CA THR A 718 -28.60 -8.98 -50.18
C THR A 718 -28.06 -9.67 -48.94
N LEU A 719 -28.31 -10.96 -48.77
CA LEU A 719 -28.00 -11.75 -47.56
C LEU A 719 -27.32 -13.09 -47.92
N PRO A 720 -26.16 -13.08 -48.62
CA PRO A 720 -25.53 -14.30 -49.08
C PRO A 720 -25.02 -15.17 -47.91
N GLY A 721 -25.44 -16.43 -47.88
CA GLY A 721 -25.04 -17.41 -46.86
C GLY A 721 -25.93 -17.44 -45.61
N GLU A 722 -26.85 -16.48 -45.47
CA GLU A 722 -27.85 -16.48 -44.41
C GLU A 722 -28.99 -17.44 -44.77
N VAL A 723 -29.51 -18.16 -43.76
CA VAL A 723 -30.57 -19.15 -43.92
C VAL A 723 -31.69 -18.85 -42.92
N ALA A 724 -32.95 -18.97 -43.34
CA ALA A 724 -34.09 -18.72 -42.47
C ALA A 724 -35.25 -19.69 -42.70
N THR A 725 -35.89 -20.16 -41.63
CA THR A 725 -37.18 -20.86 -41.73
C THR A 725 -38.31 -19.82 -41.78
N LEU A 726 -39.38 -20.13 -42.51
CA LEU A 726 -40.48 -19.19 -42.68
C LEU A 726 -41.83 -19.89 -42.88
N ALA A 727 -42.84 -19.48 -42.12
CA ALA A 727 -44.24 -19.76 -42.38
C ALA A 727 -45.01 -18.47 -42.62
N VAL A 728 -45.80 -18.45 -43.70
CA VAL A 728 -46.69 -17.36 -44.08
C VAL A 728 -48.10 -17.90 -44.27
N ALA A 729 -49.08 -17.33 -43.59
CA ALA A 729 -50.48 -17.69 -43.68
C ALA A 729 -51.34 -16.45 -44.01
N LEU A 730 -52.09 -16.53 -45.10
CA LEU A 730 -53.10 -15.54 -45.51
C LEU A 730 -54.49 -16.06 -45.16
N LEU A 731 -55.01 -15.54 -44.07
CA LEU A 731 -56.34 -15.83 -43.56
C LEU A 731 -57.36 -14.87 -44.21
N ASP A 732 -58.43 -15.42 -44.79
CA ASP A 732 -59.64 -14.66 -45.06
C ASP A 732 -60.49 -14.57 -43.78
N PRO A 733 -60.66 -13.38 -43.17
CA PRO A 733 -61.38 -13.24 -41.90
C PRO A 733 -62.85 -13.64 -41.99
N VAL A 734 -63.46 -13.56 -43.18
CA VAL A 734 -64.88 -13.83 -43.39
C VAL A 734 -65.14 -15.33 -43.46
N SER A 735 -64.43 -16.02 -44.36
CA SER A 735 -64.61 -17.47 -44.56
C SER A 735 -63.87 -18.31 -43.53
N GLY A 736 -62.74 -17.82 -43.02
CA GLY A 736 -61.79 -18.55 -42.18
C GLY A 736 -60.92 -19.53 -42.98
N VAL A 737 -60.90 -19.43 -44.31
CA VAL A 737 -59.96 -20.15 -45.17
C VAL A 737 -58.58 -19.52 -45.02
N VAL A 738 -57.58 -20.36 -44.86
CA VAL A 738 -56.17 -19.98 -44.75
C VAL A 738 -55.43 -20.55 -45.95
N GLU A 739 -54.82 -19.68 -46.75
CA GLU A 739 -53.79 -20.02 -47.73
C GLU A 739 -52.43 -19.93 -47.03
N HIS A 740 -51.62 -20.99 -46.98
CA HIS A 740 -50.33 -20.93 -46.32
C HIS A 740 -49.19 -21.56 -47.12
N VAL A 741 -47.99 -21.04 -46.88
CA VAL A 741 -46.71 -21.51 -47.43
C VAL A 741 -45.73 -21.64 -46.28
N SER A 742 -45.02 -22.77 -46.24
CA SER A 742 -43.94 -23.03 -45.28
C SER A 742 -42.66 -23.38 -46.02
N VAL A 743 -41.54 -22.81 -45.61
CA VAL A 743 -40.20 -23.02 -46.15
C VAL A 743 -39.26 -23.38 -45.01
N GLY A 744 -38.91 -24.67 -44.89
CA GLY A 744 -38.07 -25.19 -43.81
C GLY A 744 -38.64 -25.05 -42.39
N HIS A 745 -39.88 -24.59 -42.23
CA HIS A 745 -40.49 -24.24 -40.93
C HIS A 745 -41.43 -25.34 -40.42
N PRO A 746 -41.63 -25.47 -39.09
CA PRO A 746 -42.58 -26.42 -38.52
C PRO A 746 -44.01 -26.29 -39.09
N PRO A 747 -44.80 -27.39 -39.11
CA PRO A 747 -46.16 -27.36 -39.60
C PRO A 747 -47.07 -26.53 -38.68
N LEU A 748 -47.98 -25.76 -39.28
CA LEU A 748 -48.99 -25.00 -38.53
C LEU A 748 -50.02 -25.96 -37.92
N LEU A 749 -50.56 -25.57 -36.77
CA LEU A 749 -51.59 -26.33 -36.05
C LEU A 749 -52.96 -25.66 -36.20
N VAL A 750 -53.96 -26.44 -36.63
CA VAL A 750 -55.37 -26.02 -36.62
C VAL A 750 -56.08 -26.73 -35.47
N VAL A 751 -56.83 -25.96 -34.70
CA VAL A 751 -57.58 -26.41 -33.53
C VAL A 751 -59.07 -26.23 -33.79
N GLY A 752 -59.84 -27.30 -33.63
CA GLY A 752 -61.30 -27.31 -33.70
C GLY A 752 -61.95 -26.74 -32.43
N PRO A 753 -63.25 -26.39 -32.48
CA PRO A 753 -63.98 -25.87 -31.33
C PRO A 753 -64.12 -26.90 -30.18
N ASP A 754 -63.98 -28.18 -30.48
CA ASP A 754 -64.00 -29.30 -29.52
C ASP A 754 -62.60 -29.68 -28.99
N GLY A 755 -61.55 -28.94 -29.37
CA GLY A 755 -60.16 -29.25 -29.02
C GLY A 755 -59.50 -30.29 -29.92
N SER A 756 -60.17 -30.77 -30.97
CA SER A 756 -59.53 -31.60 -31.99
C SER A 756 -58.42 -30.85 -32.70
N THR A 757 -57.31 -31.51 -33.01
CA THR A 757 -56.12 -30.88 -33.62
C THR A 757 -55.79 -31.50 -34.97
N CYS A 758 -55.34 -30.67 -35.91
CA CYS A 758 -54.91 -31.07 -37.23
C CYS A 758 -53.64 -30.31 -37.63
N TRP A 759 -52.60 -31.03 -38.03
CA TRP A 759 -51.38 -30.43 -38.57
C TRP A 759 -51.55 -30.16 -40.07
N THR A 760 -51.13 -28.97 -40.50
CA THR A 760 -51.13 -28.63 -41.92
C THR A 760 -50.10 -29.46 -42.70
N GLU A 761 -50.41 -29.77 -43.96
CA GLU A 761 -49.43 -30.34 -44.87
C GLU A 761 -48.31 -29.32 -45.11
N SER A 762 -47.09 -29.69 -44.80
CA SER A 762 -45.91 -28.89 -45.11
C SER A 762 -45.02 -29.71 -46.04
N ALA A 763 -44.75 -29.18 -47.24
CA ALA A 763 -43.75 -29.76 -48.12
C ALA A 763 -42.39 -29.74 -47.38
N SER A 764 -41.67 -30.87 -47.34
CA SER A 764 -40.27 -30.89 -46.87
C SER A 764 -39.39 -30.19 -47.90
N VAL A 765 -39.40 -28.86 -47.85
CA VAL A 765 -38.53 -27.98 -48.64
C VAL A 765 -37.44 -27.41 -47.73
N PRO A 766 -36.21 -27.19 -48.25
CA PRO A 766 -35.16 -26.52 -47.50
C PRO A 766 -35.59 -25.11 -47.03
N PRO A 767 -34.94 -24.54 -46.01
CA PRO A 767 -35.20 -23.18 -45.58
C PRO A 767 -34.88 -22.13 -46.66
N LEU A 768 -35.38 -20.91 -46.45
CA LEU A 768 -35.09 -19.75 -47.30
C LEU A 768 -33.57 -19.55 -47.39
N GLY A 769 -33.06 -19.25 -48.58
CA GLY A 769 -31.62 -19.17 -48.86
C GLY A 769 -31.03 -20.46 -49.45
N LEU A 770 -31.66 -21.62 -49.18
CA LEU A 770 -31.28 -22.93 -49.74
C LEU A 770 -32.34 -23.52 -50.69
N VAL A 771 -33.53 -22.92 -50.73
CA VAL A 771 -34.63 -23.38 -51.60
C VAL A 771 -34.50 -22.83 -53.03
N ASP A 772 -34.62 -23.73 -54.02
CA ASP A 772 -34.57 -23.36 -55.45
C ASP A 772 -35.92 -22.86 -55.97
N ARG A 773 -37.03 -23.37 -55.42
CA ARG A 773 -38.41 -23.01 -55.81
C ARG A 773 -39.35 -23.11 -54.61
N VAL A 774 -40.17 -22.08 -54.42
CA VAL A 774 -41.18 -22.03 -53.35
C VAL A 774 -42.29 -23.06 -53.64
N PRO A 775 -42.71 -23.85 -52.63
CA PRO A 775 -43.79 -24.82 -52.81
C PRO A 775 -45.13 -24.12 -53.10
N PRO A 776 -46.10 -24.81 -53.75
CA PRO A 776 -47.44 -24.27 -53.91
C PRO A 776 -48.10 -24.03 -52.54
N ALA A 777 -49.00 -23.05 -52.47
CA ALA A 777 -49.76 -22.80 -51.25
C ALA A 777 -50.73 -23.95 -50.95
N HIS A 778 -50.79 -24.32 -49.68
CA HIS A 778 -51.78 -25.24 -49.14
C HIS A 778 -52.95 -24.46 -48.55
N HIS A 779 -54.12 -25.08 -48.52
CA HIS A 779 -55.34 -24.47 -48.00
C HIS A 779 -55.88 -25.27 -46.83
N VAL A 780 -56.21 -24.57 -45.74
CA VAL A 780 -56.86 -25.17 -44.58
C VAL A 780 -58.01 -24.27 -44.10
N GLN A 781 -59.00 -24.87 -43.43
CA GLN A 781 -60.14 -24.16 -42.89
C GLN A 781 -60.02 -24.06 -41.37
N VAL A 782 -60.09 -22.84 -40.83
CA VAL A 782 -60.29 -22.63 -39.39
C VAL A 782 -61.80 -22.58 -39.14
N PRO A 783 -62.38 -23.55 -38.41
CA PRO A 783 -63.81 -23.54 -38.10
C PRO A 783 -64.16 -22.37 -37.18
N ARG A 784 -65.45 -22.00 -37.13
CA ARG A 784 -65.93 -21.07 -36.10
C ARG A 784 -65.70 -21.65 -34.71
N GLY A 785 -65.27 -20.81 -33.78
CA GLY A 785 -64.83 -21.23 -32.46
C GLY A 785 -63.51 -22.01 -32.46
N GLY A 786 -62.79 -22.12 -33.59
CA GLY A 786 -61.48 -22.79 -33.70
C GLY A 786 -60.29 -21.82 -33.65
N ALA A 787 -59.08 -22.33 -33.82
CA ALA A 787 -57.86 -21.51 -33.85
C ALA A 787 -56.80 -22.01 -34.85
N LEU A 788 -55.88 -21.13 -35.21
CA LEU A 788 -54.66 -21.39 -35.97
C LEU A 788 -53.45 -21.00 -35.13
N VAL A 789 -52.44 -21.86 -35.07
CA VAL A 789 -51.21 -21.65 -34.30
C VAL A 789 -49.99 -21.72 -35.23
N LEU A 790 -49.17 -20.66 -35.22
CA LEU A 790 -47.86 -20.59 -35.86
C LEU A 790 -46.80 -20.46 -34.75
N TYR A 791 -45.66 -21.12 -34.90
CA TYR A 791 -44.65 -21.18 -33.86
C TYR A 791 -43.28 -21.54 -34.43
N SER A 792 -42.20 -21.07 -33.80
CA SER A 792 -40.84 -21.51 -34.13
C SER A 792 -40.51 -22.85 -33.49
N ASP A 793 -39.49 -23.53 -34.01
CA ASP A 793 -39.03 -24.83 -33.50
C ASP A 793 -38.57 -24.78 -32.04
N GLY A 794 -38.01 -23.66 -31.56
CA GLY A 794 -37.63 -23.50 -30.16
C GLY A 794 -38.78 -23.59 -29.15
N LEU A 795 -40.06 -23.59 -29.59
CA LEU A 795 -41.21 -23.93 -28.76
C LEU A 795 -41.35 -25.45 -28.51
N ILE A 796 -40.95 -26.28 -29.47
CA ILE A 796 -41.17 -27.74 -29.47
C ILE A 796 -39.87 -28.55 -29.36
N GLU A 797 -38.73 -27.99 -29.72
CA GLU A 797 -37.45 -28.68 -29.79
C GLU A 797 -36.86 -28.91 -28.39
N ARG A 798 -36.42 -30.16 -28.15
CA ARG A 798 -35.73 -30.55 -26.92
C ARG A 798 -34.60 -31.51 -27.25
N ARG A 799 -33.40 -31.26 -26.71
CA ARG A 799 -32.15 -32.00 -27.04
C ARG A 799 -32.20 -33.53 -26.90
N ARG A 800 -33.15 -34.09 -26.14
CA ARG A 800 -33.23 -35.53 -25.82
C ARG A 800 -34.55 -36.17 -26.23
N GLU A 801 -35.41 -35.46 -26.94
CA GLU A 801 -36.74 -35.93 -27.34
C GLU A 801 -36.90 -35.79 -28.85
N SER A 802 -37.80 -36.55 -29.46
CA SER A 802 -38.07 -36.39 -30.87
C SER A 802 -38.94 -35.15 -31.11
N ILE A 803 -38.82 -34.53 -32.29
CA ILE A 803 -39.68 -33.40 -32.69
C ILE A 803 -41.17 -33.79 -32.61
N ARG A 804 -41.51 -35.07 -32.88
CA ARG A 804 -42.87 -35.57 -32.75
C ARG A 804 -43.39 -35.48 -31.31
N ASP A 805 -42.56 -35.78 -30.31
CA ASP A 805 -42.97 -35.66 -28.90
C ASP A 805 -43.24 -34.19 -28.52
N GLY A 806 -42.51 -33.25 -29.12
CA GLY A 806 -42.75 -31.81 -28.99
C GLY A 806 -44.07 -31.39 -29.62
N LEU A 807 -44.35 -31.85 -30.85
CA LEU A 807 -45.62 -31.61 -31.54
C LEU A 807 -46.81 -32.18 -30.76
N ASP A 808 -46.73 -33.42 -30.31
CA ASP A 808 -47.81 -34.09 -29.56
C ASP A 808 -48.10 -33.34 -28.24
N ARG A 809 -47.06 -32.81 -27.58
CA ARG A 809 -47.21 -31.97 -26.39
C ARG A 809 -47.91 -30.65 -26.68
N LEU A 810 -47.52 -29.96 -27.76
CA LEU A 810 -48.17 -28.72 -28.18
C LEU A 810 -49.65 -28.95 -28.52
N ALA A 811 -49.97 -30.01 -29.26
CA ALA A 811 -51.35 -30.38 -29.57
C ALA A 811 -52.16 -30.71 -28.31
N ALA A 812 -51.58 -31.40 -27.33
CA ALA A 812 -52.24 -31.76 -26.07
C ALA A 812 -52.66 -30.55 -25.23
N VAL A 813 -52.01 -29.39 -25.39
CA VAL A 813 -52.40 -28.14 -24.70
C VAL A 813 -53.83 -27.73 -25.05
N PHE A 814 -54.28 -28.02 -26.27
CA PHE A 814 -55.59 -27.62 -26.79
C PHE A 814 -56.69 -28.69 -26.59
N ALA A 815 -56.41 -29.78 -25.87
CA ALA A 815 -57.35 -30.89 -25.71
C ALA A 815 -58.69 -30.50 -25.06
N ALA A 816 -58.72 -29.39 -24.29
CA ALA A 816 -59.94 -28.85 -23.68
C ALA A 816 -60.66 -27.79 -24.52
N GLY A 817 -60.09 -27.41 -25.67
CA GLY A 817 -60.60 -26.38 -26.57
C GLY A 817 -59.54 -25.33 -26.95
N PRO A 818 -59.88 -24.41 -27.87
CA PRO A 818 -58.96 -23.39 -28.39
C PRO A 818 -58.82 -22.13 -27.51
N ASP A 819 -59.57 -22.04 -26.40
CA ASP A 819 -59.46 -20.94 -25.44
C ASP A 819 -58.33 -21.19 -24.43
N VAL A 820 -57.09 -21.07 -24.91
CA VAL A 820 -55.87 -21.20 -24.11
C VAL A 820 -55.03 -19.95 -24.27
N ASP A 821 -54.54 -19.41 -23.16
CA ASP A 821 -53.64 -18.27 -23.15
C ASP A 821 -52.24 -18.64 -23.67
N VAL A 822 -51.63 -17.76 -24.48
CA VAL A 822 -50.31 -17.97 -25.09
C VAL A 822 -49.19 -18.22 -24.07
N ASP A 823 -49.26 -17.65 -22.87
CA ASP A 823 -48.24 -17.91 -21.84
C ASP A 823 -48.37 -19.32 -21.26
N SER A 824 -49.59 -19.84 -21.18
CA SER A 824 -49.85 -21.22 -20.78
C SER A 824 -49.36 -22.22 -21.84
N ILE A 825 -49.50 -21.87 -23.12
CA ILE A 825 -48.97 -22.68 -24.24
C ILE A 825 -47.45 -22.76 -24.16
N VAL A 826 -46.76 -21.62 -24.05
CA VAL A 826 -45.29 -21.58 -23.94
C VAL A 826 -44.80 -22.35 -22.72
N THR A 827 -45.43 -22.15 -21.56
CA THR A 827 -45.07 -22.86 -20.32
C THR A 827 -45.22 -24.38 -20.44
N ALA A 828 -46.25 -24.86 -21.13
CA ALA A 828 -46.52 -26.28 -21.28
C ALA A 828 -45.64 -26.94 -22.36
N ALA A 829 -45.37 -26.24 -23.46
CA ALA A 829 -44.68 -26.79 -24.63
C ALA A 829 -43.14 -26.67 -24.54
N ARG A 830 -42.62 -25.50 -24.14
CA ARG A 830 -41.18 -25.19 -24.19
C ARG A 830 -40.36 -25.98 -23.18
N ASP A 831 -39.11 -26.32 -23.52
CA ASP A 831 -38.15 -26.83 -22.53
C ASP A 831 -37.67 -25.67 -21.64
N PRO A 832 -37.87 -25.72 -20.31
CA PRO A 832 -37.37 -24.69 -19.38
C PRO A 832 -35.84 -24.51 -19.40
N ARG A 833 -35.10 -25.46 -19.99
CA ARG A 833 -33.64 -25.43 -20.14
C ARG A 833 -33.21 -25.02 -21.55
N SER A 834 -34.14 -24.72 -22.46
CA SER A 834 -33.79 -24.26 -23.80
C SER A 834 -33.05 -22.92 -23.70
N ALA A 835 -31.98 -22.81 -24.48
CA ALA A 835 -31.24 -21.57 -24.69
C ALA A 835 -31.56 -20.96 -26.06
N ASP A 836 -32.56 -21.48 -26.75
CA ASP A 836 -33.01 -21.03 -28.07
C ASP A 836 -34.19 -20.07 -27.95
N ASP A 837 -34.45 -19.26 -28.97
CA ASP A 837 -35.63 -18.38 -28.98
C ASP A 837 -36.92 -19.19 -29.09
N ALA A 838 -38.05 -18.64 -28.65
CA ALA A 838 -39.35 -19.23 -28.91
C ALA A 838 -40.37 -18.17 -29.28
N THR A 839 -41.04 -18.41 -30.40
CA THR A 839 -42.05 -17.53 -30.97
C THR A 839 -43.36 -18.29 -31.16
N LEU A 840 -44.46 -17.63 -30.82
CA LEU A 840 -45.81 -18.16 -30.92
C LEU A 840 -46.76 -17.07 -31.39
N LEU A 841 -47.61 -17.40 -32.36
CA LEU A 841 -48.71 -16.56 -32.83
C LEU A 841 -49.99 -17.41 -32.90
N LEU A 842 -51.01 -16.98 -32.17
CA LEU A 842 -52.31 -17.65 -32.04
C LEU A 842 -53.39 -16.75 -32.65
N ALA A 843 -54.14 -17.28 -33.62
CA ALA A 843 -55.29 -16.62 -34.21
C ALA A 843 -56.55 -17.46 -33.96
N ARG A 844 -57.43 -16.98 -33.08
CA ARG A 844 -58.67 -17.64 -32.72
C ARG A 844 -59.87 -17.00 -33.41
N ARG A 845 -60.78 -17.82 -33.93
CA ARG A 845 -62.02 -17.39 -34.56
C ARG A 845 -63.18 -17.46 -33.58
N ASP A 846 -63.98 -16.41 -33.52
CA ASP A 846 -65.19 -16.39 -32.68
C ASP A 846 -66.22 -17.45 -33.15
N ALA A 847 -67.07 -17.89 -32.22
CA ALA A 847 -68.05 -18.97 -32.42
C ALA A 847 -69.26 -18.58 -33.29
#